data_AF-A0A420CEN7-F1
#
_entry.id   AF-A0A420CEN7-F1
#
_cell.length_a   1.000
_cell.length_b   1.000
_cell.length_c   1.000
_cell.angle_alpha   90.00
_cell.angle_beta   90.00
_cell.angle_gamma   90.00
#
_symmetry.space_group_name_H-M   'P 1'
#
loop_
_entity.id
_entity.type
_entity.pdbx_description
1 polymer ?
#
loop_
_entity_poly.entity_id
_entity_poly.type
_entity_poly.pdbx_seq_one_letter_code
_entity_poly.pdbx_strand_id
1 'polypeptide(L)'
;MKRLAGKLAAVICLMLFGIISKGNIKGNLWLNESKDSLKRPLNELTPLFLPDWKKAPNSYIFDPNQNSEGLLVPVKKAYAMWEGGGYLNGSGIPAGTVTADVLWEDVHGLIKSGVNYALEIIGTGQDAKIKVPVNKTKKGNAVVALKVNGEIYWSWHIWVTDDPTNGVAYKSFNNVKRMKSDGTTEVIPDSDWKWMDRNLGAITSSITASDWNKSMGLLYQWGRKDPIPPLVTRGNDFYEASGSIGRVRHRGAKNMTNAVSIDDLRKFVLLSAAEVTNNIRLSVKNPLSLIYVNKDDNSGQAYYNNNLNLPVNWFGKSTTLSSNRLSELNLWSDNAQGKIETVYNTDDKTKPYRDKSPYDPCPNGWRIPSMLVANLASPSYVDDIRIDFSPFGVKTNMAKNVFETNKYHIIMPTDAGVPAFMTGFRIYPNLGFDLSAVGGYNMGVFPGNGQLIRGAHLGQYSDQHHIALWTATLTRLFDASPAVTVRGLSMIPDKGQPDIPDANYPNIKGRYYYFPMAGMYTSDANGCRCIKDPLYTINDYDFPTEYLPAVTEYKEGFNNPNTYQVVKKPTVTTIEIPVSKAFSVQSQLLGNADILNTSSFSNLKTNVLWSTNTALISRISMVNPSPSSLQDIGNSKISVEIAPNESGNAVVTLHNGSISSPVYWSWHIWVTDSPVESYTYLTETPIAVTNYVNYVNKADAVLQTTFMDRNLGATDAFPNVANPQAPTTDELLKIRASTGLHYQWGRKDPIPAFQYADNRSFYNVFLGTVAANGTVAYSTLNQSDYNNLSGNYIVPYDTYAGTSNVQITDKPADRISKIISYSVKNPLVYMIPSTFAPYNSTTPNYTNGTDWLAQEPNLASDRWGRGGKKSPFDPCPEGWRVPDLTSVALVSGADFGQTPWYKKDKNVATSYSIATDYSGMRVRNSANATVGYVFNNPAYLVGNYPDSGSRGFRSVTANQTAQGTFNVLNFQYPAVWTAALNSNYIGRSINVLFDAASTTNRIIVFHDNNDPYFGTGCRCVKIKYDANGNEEGSASGISVISNRPALMKENVKSKAVSNKISIYPSPFSNILYISATENKEYNFQIFNVLGQLVRSGHFINNQTDLSSLSAGVYVIRINNSEAVAKIIKQ
;
A
#
# COMPACT_ATOMS: atom_id res chain seq x y z
N MET A 1 -11.40 -48.53 57.95
CA MET A 1 -12.86 -48.79 57.99
C MET A 1 -13.61 -47.54 58.47
N LYS A 2 -14.85 -47.33 58.02
CA LYS A 2 -15.87 -46.40 58.59
C LYS A 2 -15.49 -44.92 58.85
N ARG A 3 -15.12 -44.16 57.79
CA ARG A 3 -15.49 -42.72 57.68
C ARG A 3 -15.49 -42.09 56.26
N LEU A 4 -15.36 -42.89 55.19
CA LEU A 4 -15.26 -42.38 53.81
C LEU A 4 -16.47 -42.68 52.89
N ALA A 5 -17.48 -43.42 53.37
CA ALA A 5 -18.60 -43.89 52.53
C ALA A 5 -19.79 -42.91 52.42
N GLY A 6 -19.82 -41.84 53.23
CA GLY A 6 -21.00 -40.96 53.37
C GLY A 6 -21.06 -39.75 52.45
N LYS A 7 -20.03 -39.46 51.64
CA LYS A 7 -19.97 -38.25 50.78
C LYS A 7 -19.99 -38.51 49.27
N LEU A 8 -19.95 -39.78 48.82
CA LEU A 8 -19.95 -40.12 47.39
C LEU A 8 -21.36 -40.18 46.78
N ALA A 9 -22.41 -40.39 47.60
CA ALA A 9 -23.79 -40.53 47.12
C ALA A 9 -24.49 -39.19 46.79
N ALA A 10 -24.07 -38.08 47.40
CA ALA A 10 -24.74 -36.78 47.23
C ALA A 10 -24.36 -36.03 45.94
N VAL A 11 -23.20 -36.33 45.35
CA VAL A 11 -22.69 -35.63 44.15
C VAL A 11 -23.30 -36.20 42.85
N ILE A 12 -23.75 -37.46 42.86
CA ILE A 12 -24.27 -38.16 41.67
C ILE A 12 -25.76 -37.85 41.41
N CYS A 13 -26.55 -37.51 42.45
CA CYS A 13 -27.98 -37.19 42.26
C CYS A 13 -28.26 -35.77 41.74
N LEU A 14 -27.29 -34.85 41.74
CA LEU A 14 -27.48 -33.45 41.33
C LEU A 14 -27.14 -33.16 39.86
N MET A 15 -26.59 -34.14 39.12
CA MET A 15 -26.25 -34.00 37.69
C MET A 15 -27.17 -34.78 36.72
N LEU A 16 -28.29 -35.34 37.21
CA LEU A 16 -29.19 -36.19 36.40
C LEU A 16 -30.65 -35.69 36.30
N PHE A 17 -30.99 -34.52 36.85
CA PHE A 17 -32.30 -33.87 36.67
C PHE A 17 -32.15 -32.48 36.02
N GLY A 18 -31.99 -32.46 34.70
CA GLY A 18 -31.76 -31.22 33.94
C GLY A 18 -32.27 -31.18 32.50
N ILE A 19 -32.86 -32.26 31.96
CA ILE A 19 -33.46 -32.30 30.61
C ILE A 19 -34.74 -33.15 30.65
N ILE A 20 -35.75 -32.75 29.84
CA ILE A 20 -37.09 -33.35 29.60
C ILE A 20 -38.26 -32.67 30.34
N SER A 21 -38.74 -31.56 29.76
CA SER A 21 -40.17 -31.22 29.49
C SER A 21 -40.17 -29.89 28.68
N LYS A 22 -41.10 -29.54 27.80
CA LYS A 22 -42.45 -30.05 27.44
C LYS A 22 -42.63 -30.03 25.92
N GLY A 23 -43.62 -30.76 25.40
CA GLY A 23 -44.08 -30.64 24.01
C GLY A 23 -45.36 -29.81 23.85
N ASN A 24 -45.62 -29.43 22.59
CA ASN A 24 -46.91 -29.01 22.00
C ASN A 24 -47.60 -27.72 22.47
N ILE A 25 -47.61 -26.71 21.58
CA ILE A 25 -48.84 -26.01 21.16
C ILE A 25 -48.90 -26.06 19.62
N LYS A 26 -50.08 -26.33 19.07
CA LYS A 26 -50.36 -26.38 17.61
C LYS A 26 -50.70 -24.98 17.07
N GLY A 27 -50.29 -24.70 15.83
CA GLY A 27 -50.79 -23.58 15.04
C GLY A 27 -50.51 -23.80 13.56
N ASN A 28 -51.52 -24.26 12.81
CA ASN A 28 -51.44 -24.40 11.35
C ASN A 28 -51.93 -23.12 10.68
N LEU A 29 -51.16 -22.58 9.74
CA LEU A 29 -51.68 -21.83 8.58
C LEU A 29 -50.68 -21.98 7.43
N TRP A 30 -51.20 -22.27 6.24
CA TRP A 30 -50.43 -22.66 5.06
C TRP A 30 -50.12 -21.45 4.16
N LEU A 31 -48.94 -21.45 3.53
CA LEU A 31 -48.79 -21.39 2.05
C LEU A 31 -47.32 -21.50 1.60
N ASN A 32 -47.14 -22.13 0.43
CA ASN A 32 -46.01 -22.20 -0.51
C ASN A 32 -44.88 -21.14 -0.35
N GLU A 33 -43.59 -21.40 -0.62
CA GLU A 33 -42.89 -22.50 -1.30
C GLU A 33 -41.37 -22.43 -0.94
N SER A 34 -40.42 -23.26 -1.37
CA SER A 34 -40.39 -24.33 -2.40
C SER A 34 -39.61 -25.59 -1.92
N LYS A 35 -38.42 -25.88 -2.49
CA LYS A 35 -37.46 -26.92 -2.08
C LYS A 35 -36.02 -26.46 -2.36
N ASP A 36 -35.19 -26.42 -1.33
CA ASP A 36 -33.73 -26.56 -1.45
C ASP A 36 -33.27 -27.66 -0.47
N SER A 37 -32.31 -28.48 -0.89
CA SER A 37 -32.07 -29.82 -0.34
C SER A 37 -30.75 -29.93 0.41
N LEU A 38 -30.69 -29.39 1.64
CA LEU A 38 -29.63 -29.67 2.60
C LEU A 38 -30.21 -29.95 4.01
N LYS A 39 -30.60 -31.21 4.24
CA LYS A 39 -30.76 -31.77 5.59
C LYS A 39 -29.76 -32.90 5.80
N ARG A 40 -28.72 -32.65 6.61
CA ARG A 40 -27.95 -33.72 7.26
C ARG A 40 -28.81 -34.35 8.37
N PRO A 41 -28.68 -35.66 8.64
CA PRO A 41 -29.27 -36.27 9.84
C PRO A 41 -28.63 -35.69 11.11
N LEU A 42 -29.42 -35.55 12.17
CA LEU A 42 -28.93 -35.17 13.50
C LEU A 42 -28.90 -36.40 14.41
N ASN A 43 -27.88 -36.45 15.27
CA ASN A 43 -27.62 -37.39 16.39
C ASN A 43 -26.50 -38.40 16.18
N GLU A 44 -25.27 -37.91 16.13
CA GLU A 44 -24.19 -38.53 16.91
C GLU A 44 -23.95 -37.66 18.15
N LEU A 45 -23.80 -38.29 19.33
CA LEU A 45 -23.36 -37.62 20.55
C LEU A 45 -21.84 -37.44 20.47
N THR A 46 -21.39 -36.44 19.70
CA THR A 46 -20.00 -35.99 19.77
C THR A 46 -19.70 -35.48 21.19
N PRO A 47 -18.62 -35.95 21.85
CA PRO A 47 -18.15 -35.31 23.06
C PRO A 47 -17.85 -33.85 22.76
N LEU A 48 -18.37 -32.93 23.56
CA LEU A 48 -18.11 -31.50 23.38
C LEU A 48 -16.69 -31.17 23.86
N PHE A 49 -15.68 -31.57 23.08
CA PHE A 49 -14.30 -31.21 23.32
C PHE A 49 -14.16 -29.69 23.25
N LEU A 50 -13.83 -29.07 24.39
CA LEU A 50 -13.49 -27.66 24.43
C LEU A 50 -12.16 -27.49 23.67
N PRO A 51 -12.09 -26.58 22.67
CA PRO A 51 -10.89 -26.42 21.85
C PRO A 51 -9.72 -25.92 22.70
N ASP A 52 -8.50 -26.38 22.38
CA ASP A 52 -7.29 -25.98 23.10
C ASP A 52 -6.95 -24.51 22.83
N TRP A 53 -7.35 -23.63 23.75
CA TRP A 53 -7.14 -22.18 23.69
C TRP A 53 -5.67 -21.76 23.57
N LYS A 54 -4.70 -22.66 23.80
CA LYS A 54 -3.28 -22.40 23.51
C LYS A 54 -3.02 -22.29 22.00
N LYS A 55 -3.81 -22.97 21.16
CA LYS A 55 -3.75 -22.96 19.69
C LYS A 55 -4.53 -21.81 19.03
N ALA A 56 -5.29 -21.03 19.79
CA ALA A 56 -5.98 -19.84 19.29
C ALA A 56 -5.03 -18.86 18.57
N PRO A 57 -5.49 -18.06 17.59
CA PRO A 57 -4.60 -17.26 16.75
C PRO A 57 -3.77 -16.22 17.51
N ASN A 58 -2.58 -15.93 17.00
CA ASN A 58 -1.76 -14.79 17.41
C ASN A 58 -2.01 -13.53 16.56
N SER A 59 -2.62 -13.71 15.38
CA SER A 59 -2.89 -12.63 14.43
C SER A 59 -4.33 -12.70 13.92
N TYR A 60 -4.94 -11.55 13.69
CA TYR A 60 -6.30 -11.43 13.15
C TYR A 60 -6.27 -10.63 11.85
N ILE A 61 -6.98 -11.14 10.83
CA ILE A 61 -7.21 -10.42 9.56
C ILE A 61 -8.51 -9.63 9.69
N PHE A 62 -8.51 -8.41 9.18
CA PHE A 62 -9.72 -7.59 9.02
C PHE A 62 -9.74 -6.97 7.62
N ASP A 63 -10.75 -7.29 6.81
CA ASP A 63 -10.93 -6.66 5.50
C ASP A 63 -11.72 -5.35 5.64
N PRO A 64 -11.13 -4.18 5.26
CA PRO A 64 -11.83 -2.89 5.32
C PRO A 64 -13.15 -2.81 4.53
N ASN A 65 -13.35 -3.70 3.56
CA ASN A 65 -14.55 -3.77 2.72
C ASN A 65 -15.69 -4.59 3.37
N GLN A 66 -15.41 -5.35 4.44
CA GLN A 66 -16.42 -6.21 5.06
C GLN A 66 -17.41 -5.42 5.93
N ASN A 67 -18.59 -6.01 6.16
CA ASN A 67 -19.69 -5.35 6.89
C ASN A 67 -19.55 -5.45 8.43
N SER A 68 -18.49 -4.86 8.97
CA SER A 68 -18.19 -4.80 10.41
C SER A 68 -17.32 -3.58 10.74
N GLU A 69 -17.29 -3.11 11.98
CA GLU A 69 -16.45 -1.97 12.40
C GLU A 69 -15.12 -2.32 13.05
N GLY A 70 -14.82 -3.61 13.21
CA GLY A 70 -13.58 -4.06 13.84
C GLY A 70 -13.68 -5.49 14.34
N LEU A 71 -12.81 -5.82 15.28
CA LEU A 71 -12.62 -7.16 15.81
C LEU A 71 -12.94 -7.25 17.31
N LEU A 72 -13.28 -8.45 17.76
CA LEU A 72 -13.21 -8.87 19.16
C LEU A 72 -12.06 -9.86 19.32
N VAL A 73 -11.12 -9.56 20.22
CA VAL A 73 -9.97 -10.43 20.51
C VAL A 73 -10.14 -11.08 21.88
N PRO A 74 -10.42 -12.41 21.96
CA PRO A 74 -10.59 -13.10 23.24
C PRO A 74 -9.31 -13.13 24.05
N VAL A 75 -9.37 -12.71 25.32
CA VAL A 75 -8.20 -12.72 26.22
C VAL A 75 -7.85 -14.13 26.70
N LYS A 76 -8.76 -15.10 26.54
CA LYS A 76 -8.67 -16.48 27.03
C LYS A 76 -7.37 -17.20 26.66
N LYS A 77 -6.82 -16.91 25.47
CA LYS A 77 -5.49 -17.41 25.07
C LYS A 77 -4.39 -17.00 26.06
N ALA A 78 -4.39 -15.76 26.53
CA ALA A 78 -3.39 -15.27 27.47
C ALA A 78 -3.42 -16.08 28.77
N TYR A 79 -4.60 -16.29 29.35
CA TYR A 79 -4.78 -17.08 30.56
C TYR A 79 -4.33 -18.54 30.35
N ALA A 80 -4.82 -19.21 29.30
CA ALA A 80 -4.43 -20.58 28.96
C ALA A 80 -2.92 -20.76 28.71
N MET A 81 -2.23 -19.72 28.24
CA MET A 81 -0.77 -19.72 28.08
C MET A 81 -0.02 -19.52 29.40
N TRP A 82 -0.49 -18.65 30.30
CA TRP A 82 0.16 -18.42 31.59
C TRP A 82 -0.15 -19.49 32.65
N GLU A 83 -1.24 -20.26 32.52
CA GLU A 83 -1.56 -21.44 33.35
C GLU A 83 -0.72 -22.70 33.00
N GLY A 84 0.55 -22.52 32.63
CA GLY A 84 1.44 -23.62 32.22
C GLY A 84 1.31 -24.04 30.75
N GLY A 85 0.96 -23.12 29.86
CA GLY A 85 0.95 -23.36 28.40
C GLY A 85 2.34 -23.24 27.76
N GLY A 86 2.70 -24.23 26.93
CA GLY A 86 3.96 -24.23 26.18
C GLY A 86 5.19 -24.11 27.08
N TYR A 87 6.12 -23.24 26.70
CA TYR A 87 7.38 -22.99 27.41
C TYR A 87 7.32 -21.81 28.39
N LEU A 88 6.14 -21.26 28.71
CA LEU A 88 6.03 -20.18 29.70
C LEU A 88 6.19 -20.69 31.15
N ASN A 89 5.79 -21.94 31.42
CA ASN A 89 5.81 -22.56 32.76
C ASN A 89 5.28 -21.62 33.88
N GLY A 90 4.21 -20.86 33.59
CA GLY A 90 3.66 -19.85 34.50
C GLY A 90 2.71 -20.44 35.54
N SER A 91 2.36 -19.63 36.53
CA SER A 91 1.41 -19.95 37.60
C SER A 91 0.05 -19.24 37.43
N GLY A 92 -0.35 -18.99 36.18
CA GLY A 92 -1.50 -18.13 35.82
C GLY A 92 -1.14 -16.64 35.71
N ILE A 93 -2.15 -15.83 35.35
CA ILE A 93 -2.07 -14.36 35.36
C ILE A 93 -2.45 -13.86 36.77
N PRO A 94 -1.67 -12.96 37.41
CA PRO A 94 -1.98 -12.48 38.75
C PRO A 94 -3.22 -11.57 38.78
N ALA A 95 -3.83 -11.44 39.94
CA ALA A 95 -4.89 -10.45 40.16
C ALA A 95 -4.33 -9.02 40.08
N GLY A 96 -5.10 -8.11 39.49
CA GLY A 96 -4.71 -6.71 39.33
C GLY A 96 -5.63 -5.95 38.38
N THR A 97 -5.30 -4.69 38.13
CA THR A 97 -6.02 -3.86 37.16
C THR A 97 -5.70 -4.33 35.74
N VAL A 98 -6.68 -4.95 35.08
CA VAL A 98 -6.58 -5.43 33.70
C VAL A 98 -6.90 -4.28 32.74
N THR A 99 -6.02 -4.02 31.78
CA THR A 99 -6.24 -3.01 30.73
C THR A 99 -5.82 -3.54 29.36
N ALA A 100 -6.28 -2.87 28.30
CA ALA A 100 -5.83 -3.12 26.93
C ALA A 100 -5.53 -1.80 26.21
N ASP A 101 -4.55 -1.82 25.32
CA ASP A 101 -4.22 -0.70 24.45
C ASP A 101 -3.61 -1.16 23.12
N VAL A 102 -3.58 -0.23 22.16
CA VAL A 102 -2.74 -0.35 20.97
C VAL A 102 -1.30 -0.08 21.40
N LEU A 103 -0.48 -1.13 21.46
CA LEU A 103 0.94 -1.03 21.80
C LEU A 103 1.67 -0.21 20.74
N TRP A 104 1.43 -0.54 19.48
CA TRP A 104 1.86 0.23 18.31
C TRP A 104 0.95 -0.03 17.10
N GLU A 105 0.87 0.96 16.21
CA GLU A 105 0.30 0.88 14.86
C GLU A 105 1.27 1.54 13.86
N ASP A 106 1.40 0.99 12.65
CA ASP A 106 2.30 1.50 11.60
C ASP A 106 1.69 2.64 10.75
N VAL A 107 0.37 2.82 10.85
CA VAL A 107 -0.38 3.94 10.29
C VAL A 107 -1.15 4.62 11.42
N HIS A 108 -0.89 5.90 11.66
CA HIS A 108 -1.55 6.65 12.74
C HIS A 108 -3.08 6.61 12.62
N GLY A 109 -3.76 6.22 13.69
CA GLY A 109 -5.22 6.07 13.74
C GLY A 109 -5.73 5.02 12.76
N LEU A 110 -5.02 3.88 12.65
CA LEU A 110 -5.51 2.65 12.02
C LEU A 110 -6.56 2.00 12.92
N ILE A 111 -6.31 1.99 14.23
CA ILE A 111 -7.26 1.56 15.25
C ILE A 111 -7.92 2.80 15.87
N LYS A 112 -9.26 2.84 15.92
CA LYS A 112 -10.07 3.93 16.50
C LYS A 112 -10.02 3.90 18.04
N SER A 113 -8.81 4.02 18.60
CA SER A 113 -8.51 3.94 20.03
C SER A 113 -8.94 5.18 20.82
N GLY A 114 -9.03 5.06 22.16
CA GLY A 114 -9.28 6.18 23.06
C GLY A 114 -8.06 7.08 23.32
N VAL A 115 -8.13 7.85 24.40
CA VAL A 115 -6.99 8.62 24.95
C VAL A 115 -5.87 7.64 25.35
N ASN A 116 -4.61 8.04 25.16
CA ASN A 116 -3.43 7.20 25.44
C ASN A 116 -3.46 5.80 24.77
N TYR A 117 -4.13 5.70 23.61
CA TYR A 117 -4.30 4.45 22.84
C TYR A 117 -5.08 3.34 23.54
N ALA A 118 -5.82 3.66 24.61
CA ALA A 118 -6.63 2.70 25.37
C ALA A 118 -7.72 2.03 24.51
N LEU A 119 -8.01 0.77 24.83
CA LEU A 119 -9.07 -0.05 24.24
C LEU A 119 -10.04 -0.56 25.30
N GLU A 120 -11.30 -0.71 24.91
CA GLU A 120 -12.36 -1.23 25.78
C GLU A 120 -12.24 -2.76 25.92
N ILE A 121 -12.41 -3.26 27.14
CA ILE A 121 -12.54 -4.70 27.42
C ILE A 121 -14.00 -4.98 27.79
N ILE A 122 -14.62 -5.93 27.11
CA ILE A 122 -15.98 -6.41 27.42
C ILE A 122 -15.93 -7.77 28.11
N GLY A 123 -16.86 -8.02 29.05
CA GLY A 123 -16.84 -9.22 29.88
C GLY A 123 -15.84 -9.16 31.03
N THR A 124 -15.59 -10.29 31.69
CA THR A 124 -14.78 -10.38 32.91
C THR A 124 -13.87 -11.60 32.92
N GLY A 125 -12.67 -11.48 33.52
CA GLY A 125 -11.74 -12.60 33.70
C GLY A 125 -11.23 -13.18 32.37
N GLN A 126 -11.09 -14.50 32.31
CA GLN A 126 -10.58 -15.20 31.12
C GLN A 126 -11.53 -15.17 29.91
N ASP A 127 -12.83 -14.97 30.12
CA ASP A 127 -13.85 -14.95 29.05
C ASP A 127 -14.07 -13.55 28.46
N ALA A 128 -13.30 -12.55 28.92
CA ALA A 128 -13.34 -11.20 28.39
C ALA A 128 -12.77 -11.09 26.96
N LYS A 129 -13.12 -10.01 26.26
CA LYS A 129 -12.65 -9.73 24.88
C LYS A 129 -12.23 -8.26 24.75
N ILE A 130 -11.14 -8.01 24.05
CA ILE A 130 -10.69 -6.66 23.70
C ILE A 130 -11.47 -6.21 22.46
N LYS A 131 -12.08 -5.03 22.52
CA LYS A 131 -12.77 -4.39 21.40
C LYS A 131 -11.79 -3.57 20.59
N VAL A 132 -11.60 -3.95 19.32
CA VAL A 132 -10.60 -3.36 18.41
C VAL A 132 -11.33 -2.74 17.21
N PRO A 133 -11.83 -1.48 17.32
CA PRO A 133 -12.49 -0.79 16.23
C PRO A 133 -11.46 -0.29 15.20
N VAL A 134 -11.72 -0.49 13.91
CA VAL A 134 -10.76 -0.25 12.81
C VAL A 134 -11.20 0.94 11.95
N ASN A 135 -10.25 1.75 11.49
CA ASN A 135 -10.48 2.75 10.46
C ASN A 135 -10.42 2.11 9.07
N LYS A 136 -11.60 1.91 8.48
CA LYS A 136 -11.81 1.23 7.19
C LYS A 136 -11.37 2.02 5.95
N THR A 137 -10.86 3.25 6.09
CA THR A 137 -10.16 3.94 4.98
C THR A 137 -8.67 3.64 4.94
N LYS A 138 -8.16 2.87 5.90
CA LYS A 138 -6.72 2.60 6.07
C LYS A 138 -6.48 1.09 5.99
N LYS A 139 -5.27 0.75 5.52
CA LYS A 139 -4.68 -0.57 5.61
C LYS A 139 -3.36 -0.44 6.37
N GLY A 140 -2.95 -1.49 7.07
CA GLY A 140 -1.74 -1.48 7.88
C GLY A 140 -1.76 -2.55 8.96
N ASN A 141 -0.92 -2.36 9.97
CA ASN A 141 -0.69 -3.28 11.06
C ASN A 141 -0.74 -2.57 12.41
N ALA A 142 -1.29 -3.27 13.40
CA ALA A 142 -1.19 -2.88 14.80
C ALA A 142 -0.86 -4.10 15.67
N VAL A 143 -0.29 -3.85 16.85
CA VAL A 143 -0.21 -4.83 17.93
C VAL A 143 -1.02 -4.33 19.11
N VAL A 144 -2.02 -5.10 19.53
CA VAL A 144 -2.82 -4.83 20.73
C VAL A 144 -2.29 -5.67 21.88
N ALA A 145 -2.20 -5.09 23.08
CA ALA A 145 -1.65 -5.73 24.27
C ALA A 145 -2.68 -5.84 25.39
N LEU A 146 -2.72 -7.00 26.05
CA LEU A 146 -3.37 -7.19 27.35
C LEU A 146 -2.35 -6.90 28.45
N LYS A 147 -2.67 -6.01 29.39
CA LYS A 147 -1.81 -5.63 30.51
C LYS A 147 -2.50 -5.92 31.84
N VAL A 148 -1.71 -6.23 32.87
CA VAL A 148 -2.13 -6.30 34.27
C VAL A 148 -1.17 -5.47 35.10
N ASN A 149 -1.69 -4.49 35.85
CA ASN A 149 -0.90 -3.52 36.60
C ASN A 149 0.17 -2.81 35.73
N GLY A 150 -0.14 -2.56 34.45
CA GLY A 150 0.74 -1.93 33.47
C GLY A 150 1.71 -2.87 32.74
N GLU A 151 1.92 -4.09 33.25
CA GLU A 151 2.81 -5.08 32.62
C GLU A 151 2.06 -5.90 31.56
N ILE A 152 2.65 -6.11 30.38
CA ILE A 152 2.04 -6.91 29.30
C ILE A 152 1.96 -8.39 29.71
N TYR A 153 0.87 -9.09 29.42
CA TYR A 153 0.75 -10.55 29.58
C TYR A 153 0.53 -11.29 28.27
N TRP A 154 -0.07 -10.65 27.26
CA TRP A 154 -0.09 -11.17 25.90
C TRP A 154 -0.33 -10.03 24.91
N SER A 155 -0.10 -10.32 23.64
CA SER A 155 -0.28 -9.38 22.54
C SER A 155 -0.66 -10.12 21.26
N TRP A 156 -1.42 -9.44 20.40
CA TRP A 156 -1.90 -9.98 19.13
C TRP A 156 -1.64 -8.98 18.01
N HIS A 157 -1.27 -9.48 16.84
CA HIS A 157 -1.14 -8.71 15.61
C HIS A 157 -2.52 -8.54 14.96
N ILE A 158 -2.85 -7.30 14.60
CA ILE A 158 -4.05 -6.93 13.86
C ILE A 158 -3.60 -6.51 12.48
N TRP A 159 -4.01 -7.25 11.45
CA TRP A 159 -3.64 -7.05 10.06
C TRP A 159 -4.85 -6.56 9.27
N VAL A 160 -4.82 -5.28 8.90
CA VAL A 160 -5.91 -4.60 8.19
C VAL A 160 -5.54 -4.56 6.71
N THR A 161 -6.15 -5.45 5.91
CA THR A 161 -5.81 -5.68 4.50
C THR A 161 -7.01 -6.23 3.74
N ASP A 162 -7.05 -6.04 2.42
CA ASP A 162 -7.89 -6.86 1.53
C ASP A 162 -7.52 -8.34 1.64
N ASP A 163 -8.49 -9.22 1.36
CA ASP A 163 -8.42 -10.69 1.42
C ASP A 163 -7.09 -11.30 0.90
N PRO A 164 -6.19 -11.73 1.82
CA PRO A 164 -4.91 -12.34 1.46
C PRO A 164 -5.02 -13.83 1.13
N THR A 165 -6.21 -14.42 1.18
CA THR A 165 -6.41 -15.87 1.01
C THR A 165 -6.32 -16.34 -0.43
N ASN A 166 -6.12 -15.43 -1.40
CA ASN A 166 -6.16 -15.69 -2.84
C ASN A 166 -4.83 -16.18 -3.46
N GLY A 167 -3.95 -16.78 -2.66
CA GLY A 167 -2.68 -17.30 -3.13
C GLY A 167 -2.75 -18.64 -3.88
N VAL A 168 -1.59 -19.12 -4.31
CA VAL A 168 -1.45 -20.31 -5.17
C VAL A 168 -1.68 -21.62 -4.43
N ALA A 169 -1.94 -22.71 -5.16
CA ALA A 169 -2.04 -24.07 -4.64
C ALA A 169 -0.73 -24.90 -4.82
N TYR A 170 0.42 -24.23 -5.01
CA TYR A 170 1.68 -24.90 -5.32
C TYR A 170 2.18 -25.80 -4.19
N LYS A 171 2.54 -27.04 -4.54
CA LYS A 171 3.31 -27.99 -3.73
C LYS A 171 4.56 -28.38 -4.52
N SER A 172 5.74 -28.19 -3.92
CA SER A 172 7.04 -28.62 -4.46
C SER A 172 7.13 -30.15 -4.57
N PHE A 173 6.76 -30.85 -3.49
CA PHE A 173 6.56 -32.29 -3.42
C PHE A 173 5.06 -32.61 -3.50
N ASN A 174 4.62 -33.52 -4.37
CA ASN A 174 3.18 -33.77 -4.56
C ASN A 174 2.52 -34.47 -3.36
N ASN A 175 3.25 -35.42 -2.73
CA ASN A 175 2.72 -36.36 -1.73
C ASN A 175 2.85 -35.85 -0.27
N VAL A 176 2.64 -34.55 -0.04
CA VAL A 176 2.61 -33.97 1.31
C VAL A 176 1.48 -34.59 2.12
N LYS A 177 1.76 -34.98 3.37
CA LYS A 177 0.83 -35.68 4.27
C LYS A 177 0.43 -34.83 5.47
N ARG A 178 -0.70 -35.16 6.11
CA ARG A 178 -1.13 -34.67 7.43
C ARG A 178 -1.40 -35.83 8.38
N MET A 179 -1.26 -35.59 9.68
CA MET A 179 -1.55 -36.54 10.75
C MET A 179 -2.74 -36.03 11.59
N LYS A 180 -3.80 -36.83 11.68
CA LYS A 180 -5.01 -36.51 12.45
C LYS A 180 -4.81 -36.77 13.95
N SER A 181 -5.76 -36.30 14.76
CA SER A 181 -5.80 -36.49 16.21
C SER A 181 -5.80 -37.96 16.65
N ASP A 182 -6.32 -38.87 15.82
CA ASP A 182 -6.29 -40.33 16.02
C ASP A 182 -4.94 -40.99 15.65
N GLY A 183 -3.97 -40.21 15.16
CA GLY A 183 -2.66 -40.68 14.70
C GLY A 183 -2.61 -41.19 13.27
N THR A 184 -3.75 -41.29 12.57
CA THR A 184 -3.78 -41.70 11.15
C THR A 184 -3.11 -40.63 10.28
N THR A 185 -2.46 -41.07 9.20
CA THR A 185 -1.73 -40.19 8.27
C THR A 185 -2.25 -40.38 6.85
N GLU A 186 -2.59 -39.28 6.18
CA GLU A 186 -3.11 -39.25 4.81
C GLU A 186 -2.43 -38.18 3.97
N VAL A 187 -2.48 -38.29 2.64
CA VAL A 187 -2.05 -37.22 1.72
C VAL A 187 -3.04 -36.06 1.81
N ILE A 188 -2.53 -34.82 1.84
CA ILE A 188 -3.36 -33.61 1.91
C ILE A 188 -4.08 -33.41 0.55
N PRO A 189 -5.43 -33.39 0.51
CA PRO A 189 -6.18 -33.07 -0.70
C PRO A 189 -5.83 -31.67 -1.24
N ASP A 190 -5.87 -31.48 -2.56
CA ASP A 190 -5.52 -30.19 -3.16
C ASP A 190 -6.51 -29.06 -2.75
N SER A 191 -7.75 -29.39 -2.37
CA SER A 191 -8.72 -28.44 -1.78
C SER A 191 -8.28 -27.87 -0.41
N ASP A 192 -7.42 -28.60 0.28
CA ASP A 192 -7.00 -28.31 1.65
C ASP A 192 -5.65 -27.60 1.68
N TRP A 193 -5.01 -27.44 0.52
CA TRP A 193 -3.72 -26.77 0.37
C TRP A 193 -3.84 -25.45 -0.40
N LYS A 194 -3.40 -24.35 0.22
CA LYS A 194 -3.31 -23.02 -0.41
C LYS A 194 -2.26 -22.17 0.29
N TRP A 195 -1.62 -21.27 -0.43
CA TRP A 195 -0.78 -20.21 0.13
C TRP A 195 -1.59 -18.94 0.35
N MET A 196 -1.14 -18.07 1.26
CA MET A 196 -1.50 -16.64 1.17
C MET A 196 -0.86 -16.03 -0.09
N ASP A 197 -1.51 -15.03 -0.68
CA ASP A 197 -0.99 -14.34 -1.86
C ASP A 197 0.22 -13.43 -1.54
N ARG A 198 0.37 -13.04 -0.26
CA ARG A 198 1.36 -12.10 0.25
C ARG A 198 1.97 -12.54 1.59
N ASN A 199 2.99 -11.83 2.03
CA ASN A 199 3.63 -12.05 3.33
C ASN A 199 2.73 -11.51 4.47
N LEU A 200 2.85 -12.08 5.66
CA LEU A 200 2.10 -11.68 6.85
C LEU A 200 2.38 -10.21 7.20
N GLY A 201 1.33 -9.39 7.22
CA GLY A 201 1.40 -7.95 7.45
C GLY A 201 1.61 -7.08 6.21
N ALA A 202 1.72 -7.67 5.00
CA ALA A 202 1.76 -6.90 3.75
C ALA A 202 0.35 -6.44 3.35
N ILE A 203 0.18 -5.27 2.74
CA ILE A 203 -1.15 -4.76 2.35
C ILE A 203 -1.47 -4.91 0.85
N THR A 204 -0.56 -5.54 0.10
CA THR A 204 -0.71 -5.96 -1.30
C THR A 204 0.24 -7.11 -1.61
N SER A 205 -0.11 -7.97 -2.56
CA SER A 205 0.76 -9.00 -3.15
C SER A 205 1.59 -8.51 -4.35
N SER A 206 1.34 -7.28 -4.82
CA SER A 206 1.93 -6.76 -6.06
C SER A 206 3.36 -6.23 -5.90
N ILE A 207 4.17 -6.42 -6.95
CA ILE A 207 5.52 -5.83 -7.08
C ILE A 207 5.45 -4.39 -7.60
N THR A 208 4.45 -4.06 -8.43
CA THR A 208 4.43 -2.86 -9.29
C THR A 208 3.11 -2.08 -9.29
N ALA A 209 1.98 -2.67 -8.88
CA ALA A 209 0.69 -1.98 -8.83
C ALA A 209 0.56 -1.09 -7.57
N SER A 210 -0.59 -0.47 -7.37
CA SER A 210 -0.89 0.33 -6.17
C SER A 210 -0.51 -0.39 -4.87
N ASP A 211 0.01 0.41 -3.92
CA ASP A 211 0.56 0.00 -2.64
C ASP A 211 1.85 -0.85 -2.74
N TRP A 212 2.49 -0.94 -3.91
CA TRP A 212 3.71 -1.73 -4.16
C TRP A 212 4.81 -1.50 -3.11
N ASN A 213 4.98 -0.28 -2.61
CA ASN A 213 6.00 0.02 -1.60
C ASN A 213 5.72 -0.65 -0.25
N LYS A 214 4.44 -0.94 0.06
CA LYS A 214 3.94 -1.59 1.29
C LYS A 214 3.66 -3.10 1.10
N SER A 215 4.23 -3.71 0.06
CA SER A 215 4.13 -5.16 -0.25
C SER A 215 5.05 -6.08 0.59
N MET A 216 5.90 -5.51 1.45
CA MET A 216 6.98 -6.21 2.15
C MET A 216 6.47 -7.14 3.27
N GLY A 217 5.56 -6.63 4.10
CA GLY A 217 5.10 -7.28 5.33
C GLY A 217 5.97 -6.98 6.55
N LEU A 218 5.75 -7.76 7.62
CA LEU A 218 6.46 -7.62 8.90
C LEU A 218 7.50 -8.71 9.08
N LEU A 219 8.51 -8.45 9.93
CA LEU A 219 9.56 -9.40 10.27
C LEU A 219 9.29 -10.08 11.62
N TYR A 220 9.78 -11.31 11.78
CA TYR A 220 9.64 -12.11 13.01
C TYR A 220 10.98 -12.76 13.33
N GLN A 221 11.40 -12.82 14.60
CA GLN A 221 12.47 -13.77 14.98
C GLN A 221 11.89 -15.18 15.03
N TRP A 222 12.67 -16.18 14.62
CA TRP A 222 12.17 -17.55 14.48
C TRP A 222 11.61 -18.10 15.81
N GLY A 223 10.41 -18.65 15.80
CA GLY A 223 9.73 -19.18 16.99
C GLY A 223 8.99 -18.14 17.84
N ARG A 224 8.89 -16.87 17.42
CA ARG A 224 8.08 -15.83 18.10
C ARG A 224 6.72 -15.62 17.43
N LYS A 225 5.77 -15.09 18.19
CA LYS A 225 4.46 -14.66 17.67
C LYS A 225 4.38 -13.19 17.27
N ASP A 226 5.27 -12.35 17.81
CA ASP A 226 5.15 -10.89 17.74
C ASP A 226 5.94 -10.30 16.57
N PRO A 227 5.32 -9.42 15.75
CA PRO A 227 6.00 -8.79 14.63
C PRO A 227 6.91 -7.62 15.02
N ILE A 228 7.93 -7.43 14.19
CA ILE A 228 8.85 -6.32 14.16
C ILE A 228 8.62 -5.56 12.82
N PRO A 229 8.17 -4.29 12.84
CA PRO A 229 8.01 -3.50 11.64
C PRO A 229 9.37 -3.07 11.07
N PRO A 230 9.59 -3.12 9.75
CA PRO A 230 10.78 -2.58 9.11
C PRO A 230 11.04 -1.08 9.36
N LEU A 231 9.98 -0.29 9.60
CA LEU A 231 10.00 1.18 9.68
C LEU A 231 10.53 1.89 8.42
N VAL A 232 10.67 1.15 7.32
CA VAL A 232 10.97 1.62 5.97
C VAL A 232 10.15 0.81 4.95
N THR A 233 9.63 1.47 3.92
CA THR A 233 8.97 0.82 2.75
C THR A 233 9.90 0.77 1.54
N ARG A 234 9.54 0.03 0.48
CA ARG A 234 10.31 0.04 -0.77
C ARG A 234 10.31 1.46 -1.37
N GLY A 235 11.39 1.85 -2.04
CA GLY A 235 11.61 3.24 -2.43
C GLY A 235 12.10 4.13 -1.28
N ASN A 236 12.53 3.55 -0.17
CA ASN A 236 13.14 4.25 0.97
C ASN A 236 12.23 5.25 1.71
N ASP A 237 10.90 5.12 1.67
CA ASP A 237 10.07 5.95 2.56
C ASP A 237 10.19 5.44 4.00
N PHE A 238 10.58 6.32 4.92
CA PHE A 238 10.66 5.99 6.34
C PHE A 238 9.33 6.34 7.01
N TYR A 239 8.79 5.41 7.78
CA TYR A 239 7.62 5.61 8.62
C TYR A 239 7.98 5.42 10.10
N GLU A 240 7.07 5.81 10.98
CA GLU A 240 7.19 5.54 12.42
C GLU A 240 6.02 4.68 12.88
N ALA A 241 6.27 3.82 13.87
CA ALA A 241 5.20 3.15 14.59
C ALA A 241 4.82 4.02 15.81
N SER A 242 3.52 4.19 16.06
CA SER A 242 3.00 4.98 17.17
C SER A 242 2.03 4.18 18.03
N GLY A 243 2.05 4.35 19.36
CA GLY A 243 1.07 3.73 20.24
C GLY A 243 1.31 4.04 21.71
N SER A 244 0.84 3.17 22.62
CA SER A 244 1.13 3.28 24.05
C SER A 244 2.63 3.16 24.36
N ILE A 245 3.45 2.64 23.42
CA ILE A 245 4.91 2.61 23.49
C ILE A 245 5.59 3.96 23.14
N GLY A 246 4.82 4.99 22.77
CA GLY A 246 5.36 6.24 22.22
C GLY A 246 5.54 6.17 20.70
N ARG A 247 6.58 6.84 20.17
CA ARG A 247 6.96 6.80 18.74
C ARG A 247 8.27 6.05 18.56
N VAL A 248 8.30 5.13 17.60
CA VAL A 248 9.47 4.31 17.28
C VAL A 248 9.84 4.53 15.81
N ARG A 249 11.11 4.90 15.57
CA ARG A 249 11.64 5.21 14.23
C ARG A 249 12.76 4.27 13.83
N HIS A 250 12.95 4.11 12.52
CA HIS A 250 14.10 3.40 11.96
C HIS A 250 15.41 4.11 12.36
N ARG A 251 16.46 3.35 12.69
CA ARG A 251 17.78 3.87 13.09
C ARG A 251 18.42 4.89 12.15
N GLY A 252 18.03 4.88 10.86
CA GLY A 252 18.52 5.83 9.86
C GLY A 252 17.76 7.17 9.82
N ALA A 253 16.73 7.36 10.64
CA ALA A 253 15.99 8.63 10.70
C ALA A 253 16.90 9.77 11.19
N LYS A 254 16.71 10.97 10.64
CA LYS A 254 17.49 12.17 11.02
C LYS A 254 16.76 13.08 11.99
N ASN A 255 15.46 12.90 12.15
CA ASN A 255 14.67 13.46 13.23
C ASN A 255 14.31 12.35 14.24
N MET A 256 14.77 12.50 15.49
CA MET A 256 14.41 11.64 16.62
C MET A 256 13.69 12.41 17.74
N THR A 257 13.21 13.62 17.48
CA THR A 257 12.45 14.41 18.45
C THR A 257 11.18 13.66 18.85
N ASN A 258 11.01 13.43 20.16
CA ASN A 258 9.92 12.68 20.77
C ASN A 258 9.76 11.23 20.24
N ALA A 259 10.85 10.61 19.77
CA ALA A 259 10.87 9.23 19.30
C ALA A 259 12.13 8.48 19.77
N VAL A 260 12.03 7.15 19.87
CA VAL A 260 13.16 6.25 20.15
C VAL A 260 13.54 5.44 18.92
N SER A 261 14.80 5.00 18.83
CA SER A 261 15.19 4.10 17.75
C SER A 261 14.67 2.70 18.04
N ILE A 262 14.23 1.97 17.01
CA ILE A 262 13.91 0.54 17.15
C ILE A 262 15.12 -0.28 17.67
N ASP A 263 16.34 0.19 17.36
CA ASP A 263 17.60 -0.35 17.87
C ASP A 263 17.76 -0.22 19.40
N ASP A 264 17.13 0.77 20.03
CA ASP A 264 17.20 1.03 21.48
C ASP A 264 16.24 0.11 22.26
N LEU A 265 15.25 -0.46 21.58
CA LEU A 265 14.28 -1.38 22.17
C LEU A 265 14.83 -2.81 22.35
N ARG A 266 15.99 -3.13 21.75
CA ARG A 266 16.60 -4.47 21.80
C ARG A 266 16.89 -4.92 23.23
N LYS A 267 16.70 -6.20 23.53
CA LYS A 267 17.05 -6.81 24.82
C LYS A 267 18.26 -7.72 24.67
N PHE A 268 19.22 -7.55 25.56
CA PHE A 268 20.41 -8.39 25.66
C PHE A 268 20.33 -9.22 26.94
N VAL A 269 20.51 -10.53 26.82
CA VAL A 269 20.47 -11.50 27.93
C VAL A 269 21.85 -12.16 28.03
N LEU A 270 22.41 -12.24 29.23
CA LEU A 270 23.68 -12.92 29.48
C LEU A 270 23.53 -14.45 29.36
N LEU A 271 24.56 -15.13 28.88
CA LEU A 271 24.56 -16.57 28.55
C LEU A 271 24.24 -17.50 29.74
N SER A 272 24.54 -17.04 30.96
CA SER A 272 24.21 -17.68 32.25
C SER A 272 22.74 -17.54 32.66
N ALA A 273 22.03 -16.52 32.15
CA ALA A 273 20.61 -16.27 32.42
C ALA A 273 19.68 -16.65 31.26
N ALA A 274 20.25 -16.91 30.08
CA ALA A 274 19.55 -17.21 28.84
C ALA A 274 18.99 -18.65 28.82
N GLU A 275 17.85 -18.84 29.49
CA GLU A 275 17.05 -20.07 29.48
C GLU A 275 15.74 -19.87 28.69
N VAL A 276 15.27 -20.92 28.00
CA VAL A 276 14.05 -20.92 27.17
C VAL A 276 12.87 -20.29 27.89
N THR A 277 12.56 -20.74 29.10
CA THR A 277 11.42 -20.22 29.88
C THR A 277 11.54 -18.70 30.13
N ASN A 278 12.74 -18.22 30.45
CA ASN A 278 12.99 -16.81 30.76
C ASN A 278 12.89 -15.95 29.50
N ASN A 279 13.50 -16.40 28.39
CA ASN A 279 13.54 -15.63 27.16
C ASN A 279 12.18 -15.64 26.43
N ILE A 280 11.40 -16.74 26.50
CA ILE A 280 10.00 -16.76 26.03
C ILE A 280 9.16 -15.76 26.83
N ARG A 281 9.25 -15.74 28.18
CA ARG A 281 8.57 -14.73 29.01
C ARG A 281 8.99 -13.31 28.62
N LEU A 282 10.30 -13.04 28.52
CA LEU A 282 10.83 -11.74 28.12
C LEU A 282 10.26 -11.26 26.77
N SER A 283 10.08 -12.17 25.81
CA SER A 283 9.52 -11.87 24.49
C SER A 283 8.04 -11.45 24.55
N VAL A 284 7.26 -12.11 25.41
CA VAL A 284 5.84 -11.79 25.64
C VAL A 284 5.71 -10.45 26.39
N LYS A 285 6.62 -10.15 27.32
CA LYS A 285 6.67 -8.85 28.01
C LYS A 285 7.14 -7.70 27.11
N ASN A 286 7.84 -7.98 26.00
CA ASN A 286 8.43 -6.98 25.12
C ASN A 286 8.17 -7.29 23.62
N PRO A 287 6.92 -7.16 23.13
CA PRO A 287 6.55 -7.59 21.77
C PRO A 287 7.42 -6.99 20.65
N LEU A 288 7.69 -5.69 20.71
CA LEU A 288 8.45 -4.95 19.69
C LEU A 288 9.98 -5.08 19.79
N SER A 289 10.49 -5.71 20.85
CA SER A 289 11.94 -5.82 21.09
C SER A 289 12.53 -7.08 20.46
N LEU A 290 13.59 -6.97 19.65
CA LEU A 290 14.45 -8.12 19.34
C LEU A 290 15.17 -8.60 20.61
N ILE A 291 15.29 -9.92 20.79
CA ILE A 291 16.04 -10.52 21.90
C ILE A 291 17.33 -11.13 21.36
N TYR A 292 18.43 -10.87 22.06
CA TYR A 292 19.76 -11.33 21.73
C TYR A 292 20.46 -11.92 22.96
N VAL A 293 21.14 -13.05 22.79
CA VAL A 293 22.02 -13.60 23.83
C VAL A 293 23.45 -13.09 23.63
N ASN A 294 24.05 -12.60 24.72
CA ASN A 294 25.42 -12.14 24.83
C ASN A 294 26.22 -13.04 25.77
N LYS A 295 27.54 -12.98 25.67
CA LYS A 295 28.46 -13.56 26.67
C LYS A 295 28.22 -12.96 28.06
N ASP A 296 28.69 -13.64 29.10
CA ASP A 296 28.46 -13.21 30.51
C ASP A 296 29.22 -11.93 30.91
N ASP A 297 30.31 -11.61 30.21
CA ASP A 297 31.01 -10.31 30.29
C ASP A 297 30.31 -9.19 29.48
N ASN A 298 29.18 -9.51 28.84
CA ASN A 298 28.44 -8.69 27.89
C ASN A 298 29.25 -8.17 26.66
N SER A 299 30.41 -8.76 26.35
CA SER A 299 31.32 -8.28 25.28
C SER A 299 30.84 -8.55 23.83
N GLY A 300 29.60 -9.00 23.67
CA GLY A 300 28.98 -9.29 22.37
C GLY A 300 28.28 -10.64 22.34
N GLN A 301 27.94 -11.09 21.12
CA GLN A 301 27.17 -12.32 20.89
C GLN A 301 27.81 -13.56 21.54
N ALA A 302 26.96 -14.37 22.20
CA ALA A 302 27.36 -15.68 22.70
C ALA A 302 27.35 -16.73 21.58
N TYR A 303 28.29 -17.67 21.67
CA TYR A 303 28.45 -18.79 20.75
C TYR A 303 28.61 -20.08 21.55
N TYR A 304 28.00 -21.17 21.09
CA TYR A 304 28.25 -22.49 21.67
C TYR A 304 29.70 -22.91 21.39
N ASN A 305 30.39 -23.39 22.43
CA ASN A 305 31.78 -23.83 22.37
C ASN A 305 32.74 -22.79 21.75
N ASN A 306 32.41 -21.50 21.86
CA ASN A 306 33.10 -20.37 21.22
C ASN A 306 33.24 -20.45 19.68
N ASN A 307 32.42 -21.26 19.00
CA ASN A 307 32.45 -21.41 17.54
C ASN A 307 31.53 -20.38 16.87
N LEU A 308 32.07 -19.52 16.00
CA LEU A 308 31.33 -18.46 15.31
C LEU A 308 30.19 -18.96 14.42
N ASN A 309 30.25 -20.20 13.94
CA ASN A 309 29.16 -20.83 13.17
C ASN A 309 28.01 -21.35 14.05
N LEU A 310 28.15 -21.28 15.37
CA LEU A 310 27.17 -21.80 16.36
C LEU A 310 26.67 -20.69 17.29
N PRO A 311 26.05 -19.60 16.77
CA PRO A 311 25.48 -18.55 17.61
C PRO A 311 24.42 -19.10 18.55
N VAL A 312 24.42 -18.64 19.81
CA VAL A 312 23.38 -19.04 20.77
C VAL A 312 22.03 -18.48 20.32
N ASN A 313 21.02 -19.35 20.27
CA ASN A 313 19.66 -19.00 19.89
C ASN A 313 19.11 -17.87 20.78
N TRP A 314 18.22 -17.03 20.25
CA TRP A 314 17.63 -15.93 21.05
C TRP A 314 16.87 -16.44 22.29
N PHE A 315 16.27 -17.65 22.18
CA PHE A 315 15.59 -18.32 23.29
C PHE A 315 16.56 -19.00 24.28
N GLY A 316 17.88 -19.00 24.03
CA GLY A 316 18.87 -19.52 24.95
C GLY A 316 18.95 -21.05 25.02
N LYS A 317 19.28 -21.56 26.20
CA LYS A 317 19.47 -22.98 26.55
C LYS A 317 18.21 -23.58 27.17
N SER A 318 18.22 -24.90 27.35
CA SER A 318 17.17 -25.64 28.05
C SER A 318 17.78 -26.54 29.12
N THR A 319 17.14 -26.63 30.28
CA THR A 319 17.46 -27.60 31.34
C THR A 319 16.98 -29.02 31.03
N THR A 320 16.08 -29.20 30.05
CA THR A 320 15.47 -30.51 29.71
C THR A 320 15.91 -31.06 28.35
N LEU A 321 16.49 -30.22 27.48
CA LEU A 321 17.02 -30.59 26.18
C LEU A 321 18.47 -30.12 26.03
N SER A 322 19.36 -31.01 25.62
CA SER A 322 20.73 -30.66 25.22
C SER A 322 20.73 -29.70 24.03
N SER A 323 21.81 -28.94 23.84
CA SER A 323 21.90 -27.89 22.81
C SER A 323 21.68 -28.40 21.38
N ASN A 324 22.07 -29.64 21.07
CA ASN A 324 21.80 -30.29 19.80
C ASN A 324 20.33 -30.70 19.61
N ARG A 325 19.53 -30.78 20.68
CA ARG A 325 18.11 -31.16 20.66
C ARG A 325 17.14 -29.97 20.71
N LEU A 326 17.63 -28.73 20.68
CA LEU A 326 16.79 -27.53 20.76
C LEU A 326 15.81 -27.37 19.59
N SER A 327 16.03 -28.06 18.47
CA SER A 327 15.02 -28.22 17.40
C SER A 327 13.71 -28.82 17.91
N GLU A 328 13.77 -29.74 18.89
CA GLU A 328 12.62 -30.43 19.48
C GLU A 328 11.75 -29.51 20.38
N LEU A 329 12.14 -28.24 20.56
CA LEU A 329 11.25 -27.20 21.10
C LEU A 329 10.06 -26.90 20.18
N ASN A 330 10.17 -27.19 18.88
CA ASN A 330 9.05 -27.20 17.93
C ASN A 330 8.18 -25.92 17.94
N LEU A 331 8.80 -24.74 18.14
CA LEU A 331 8.09 -23.49 18.47
C LEU A 331 7.06 -23.04 17.42
N TRP A 332 7.22 -23.44 16.15
CA TRP A 332 6.32 -23.12 15.03
C TRP A 332 5.69 -24.38 14.37
N SER A 333 5.65 -25.52 15.06
CA SER A 333 5.12 -26.80 14.53
C SER A 333 5.77 -27.26 13.22
N ASP A 334 7.07 -27.54 13.32
CA ASP A 334 7.83 -28.32 12.36
C ASP A 334 7.21 -29.72 12.14
N ASN A 335 7.14 -30.15 10.89
CA ASN A 335 6.63 -31.46 10.50
C ASN A 335 7.49 -32.59 11.05
N ALA A 336 8.80 -32.40 11.21
CA ALA A 336 9.66 -33.41 11.82
C ALA A 336 9.67 -33.34 13.36
N GLN A 337 8.95 -32.38 13.97
CA GLN A 337 8.97 -32.10 15.41
C GLN A 337 10.40 -31.85 15.94
N GLY A 338 11.28 -31.31 15.09
CA GLY A 338 12.70 -31.09 15.36
C GLY A 338 13.57 -32.35 15.36
N LYS A 339 13.01 -33.52 14.99
CA LYS A 339 13.70 -34.81 15.00
C LYS A 339 14.25 -35.15 13.62
N ILE A 340 15.38 -35.85 13.61
CA ILE A 340 16.10 -36.28 12.42
C ILE A 340 15.97 -37.78 12.22
N GLU A 341 16.17 -38.25 10.98
CA GLU A 341 16.17 -39.66 10.62
C GLU A 341 17.52 -40.07 10.03
N THR A 342 17.88 -41.36 10.13
CA THR A 342 19.08 -41.91 9.46
C THR A 342 18.87 -41.99 7.94
N VAL A 343 17.65 -42.34 7.50
CA VAL A 343 17.24 -42.30 6.10
C VAL A 343 16.22 -41.19 5.95
N TYR A 344 16.59 -40.11 5.26
CA TYR A 344 15.83 -38.86 5.22
C TYR A 344 15.61 -38.29 3.81
N ASN A 345 16.22 -38.86 2.75
CA ASN A 345 16.11 -38.37 1.37
C ASN A 345 15.12 -39.16 0.48
N THR A 346 14.37 -40.12 1.05
CA THR A 346 13.39 -40.94 0.31
C THR A 346 11.94 -40.47 0.55
N ASP A 347 11.06 -40.64 -0.44
CA ASP A 347 9.68 -40.16 -0.43
C ASP A 347 8.86 -40.67 0.78
N ASP A 348 9.11 -41.90 1.20
CA ASP A 348 8.42 -42.56 2.32
C ASP A 348 8.82 -42.00 3.70
N LYS A 349 9.95 -41.28 3.79
CA LYS A 349 10.49 -40.71 5.04
C LYS A 349 10.05 -39.26 5.28
N THR A 350 9.37 -38.64 4.31
CA THR A 350 8.75 -37.32 4.44
C THR A 350 7.80 -37.24 5.65
N LYS A 351 7.91 -36.18 6.44
CA LYS A 351 7.15 -36.04 7.69
C LYS A 351 5.81 -35.32 7.47
N PRO A 352 4.71 -35.81 8.08
CA PRO A 352 3.39 -35.20 7.92
C PRO A 352 3.25 -33.90 8.72
N TYR A 353 2.42 -33.00 8.21
CA TYR A 353 1.88 -31.89 8.97
C TYR A 353 1.15 -32.38 10.21
N ARG A 354 1.36 -31.69 11.34
CA ARG A 354 0.75 -31.91 12.65
C ARG A 354 0.23 -30.59 13.22
N ASP A 355 -0.57 -30.65 14.28
CA ASP A 355 -1.17 -29.50 14.96
C ASP A 355 -0.26 -28.27 15.06
N LYS A 356 -0.87 -27.11 14.82
CA LYS A 356 -0.24 -25.80 15.00
C LYS A 356 0.17 -25.55 16.46
N SER A 357 1.25 -24.80 16.63
CA SER A 357 1.86 -24.50 17.93
C SER A 357 1.32 -23.19 18.49
N PRO A 358 1.44 -22.95 19.82
CA PRO A 358 0.96 -21.72 20.43
C PRO A 358 1.65 -20.44 19.97
N TYR A 359 2.87 -20.52 19.41
CA TYR A 359 3.70 -19.37 19.03
C TYR A 359 3.74 -19.09 17.52
N ASP A 360 3.12 -19.94 16.68
CA ASP A 360 2.99 -19.68 15.25
C ASP A 360 2.22 -18.36 15.02
N PRO A 361 2.79 -17.39 14.28
CA PRO A 361 2.23 -16.05 14.13
C PRO A 361 1.05 -15.99 13.16
N CYS A 362 0.78 -17.04 12.37
CA CYS A 362 -0.27 -16.97 11.35
C CYS A 362 -1.68 -16.85 11.96
N PRO A 363 -2.65 -16.28 11.23
CA PRO A 363 -4.06 -16.22 11.65
C PRO A 363 -4.74 -17.59 11.82
N ASN A 364 -6.01 -17.57 12.24
CA ASN A 364 -6.81 -18.80 12.35
C ASN A 364 -6.99 -19.46 10.97
N GLY A 365 -6.90 -20.79 10.89
CA GLY A 365 -6.91 -21.53 9.63
C GLY A 365 -5.63 -21.44 8.78
N TRP A 366 -4.58 -20.76 9.28
CA TRP A 366 -3.30 -20.56 8.58
C TRP A 366 -2.12 -20.93 9.48
N ARG A 367 -0.99 -21.34 8.90
CA ARG A 367 0.24 -21.73 9.62
C ARG A 367 1.51 -21.39 8.84
N ILE A 368 2.66 -21.39 9.51
CA ILE A 368 3.97 -21.35 8.86
C ILE A 368 4.23 -22.69 8.14
N PRO A 369 4.71 -22.69 6.89
CA PRO A 369 5.06 -23.90 6.16
C PRO A 369 6.35 -24.53 6.73
N SER A 370 6.48 -25.84 6.60
CA SER A 370 7.59 -26.62 7.16
C SER A 370 8.36 -27.35 6.06
N MET A 371 9.65 -27.59 6.29
CA MET A 371 10.41 -28.59 5.53
C MET A 371 9.83 -29.99 5.82
N LEU A 372 10.03 -30.94 4.91
CA LEU A 372 9.58 -32.33 5.12
C LEU A 372 10.52 -33.16 6.01
N VAL A 373 11.71 -32.64 6.35
CA VAL A 373 12.71 -33.24 7.27
C VAL A 373 13.47 -32.14 8.02
N ALA A 374 13.98 -32.43 9.23
CA ALA A 374 14.82 -31.50 10.01
C ALA A 374 16.34 -31.81 9.95
N ASN A 375 16.75 -32.79 9.14
CA ASN A 375 18.18 -33.09 8.92
C ASN A 375 18.87 -31.86 8.30
N LEU A 376 20.02 -31.44 8.87
CA LEU A 376 20.85 -30.38 8.28
C LEU A 376 21.73 -30.91 7.16
N ALA A 377 22.33 -32.09 7.34
CA ALA A 377 23.29 -32.72 6.43
C ALA A 377 23.39 -34.23 6.70
N SER A 378 24.10 -34.94 5.82
CA SER A 378 24.46 -36.36 5.95
C SER A 378 25.50 -36.63 7.05
N PRO A 379 25.74 -37.90 7.43
CA PRO A 379 26.84 -38.31 8.31
C PRO A 379 28.24 -37.86 7.86
N SER A 380 28.40 -37.47 6.59
CA SER A 380 29.64 -36.93 6.02
C SER A 380 29.63 -35.40 5.92
N TYR A 381 28.71 -34.72 6.62
CA TYR A 381 28.52 -33.26 6.61
C TYR A 381 28.18 -32.68 5.22
N VAL A 382 27.62 -33.49 4.32
CA VAL A 382 27.15 -33.02 3.00
C VAL A 382 25.70 -32.59 3.11
N ASP A 383 25.41 -31.35 2.68
CA ASP A 383 24.05 -30.80 2.58
C ASP A 383 23.33 -31.39 1.36
N ASP A 384 22.94 -32.67 1.48
CA ASP A 384 22.32 -33.46 0.41
C ASP A 384 20.78 -33.52 0.48
N ILE A 385 20.16 -32.65 1.27
CA ILE A 385 18.71 -32.54 1.40
C ILE A 385 18.09 -32.19 0.05
N ARG A 386 16.99 -32.86 -0.32
CA ARG A 386 16.29 -32.63 -1.59
C ARG A 386 15.63 -31.26 -1.66
N ILE A 387 15.74 -30.60 -2.82
CA ILE A 387 15.12 -29.28 -3.08
C ILE A 387 13.59 -29.34 -2.94
N ASP A 388 12.93 -30.39 -3.46
CA ASP A 388 11.48 -30.57 -3.34
C ASP A 388 10.96 -30.77 -1.90
N PHE A 389 11.84 -31.05 -0.93
CA PHE A 389 11.46 -31.16 0.48
C PHE A 389 11.35 -29.79 1.19
N SER A 390 11.77 -28.70 0.51
CA SER A 390 11.39 -27.34 0.89
C SER A 390 10.00 -27.00 0.38
N PRO A 391 9.14 -26.34 1.18
CA PRO A 391 7.86 -25.81 0.69
C PRO A 391 8.06 -24.73 -0.38
N PHE A 392 9.24 -24.11 -0.43
CA PHE A 392 9.63 -23.12 -1.45
C PHE A 392 10.45 -23.71 -2.60
N GLY A 393 10.72 -25.02 -2.62
CA GLY A 393 11.54 -25.66 -3.66
C GLY A 393 10.87 -25.70 -5.04
N VAL A 394 11.69 -25.75 -6.09
CA VAL A 394 11.22 -26.17 -7.43
C VAL A 394 11.00 -27.70 -7.46
N LYS A 395 10.20 -28.20 -8.41
CA LYS A 395 9.88 -29.65 -8.49
C LYS A 395 11.07 -30.48 -9.00
N THR A 396 12.01 -30.80 -8.11
CA THR A 396 13.16 -31.66 -8.40
C THR A 396 13.60 -32.42 -7.15
N ASN A 397 13.89 -33.71 -7.31
CA ASN A 397 14.47 -34.56 -6.26
C ASN A 397 16.00 -34.37 -6.12
N MET A 398 16.57 -33.38 -6.81
CA MET A 398 17.99 -33.03 -6.72
C MET A 398 18.36 -32.60 -5.30
N ALA A 399 19.49 -33.11 -4.81
CA ALA A 399 20.10 -32.72 -3.56
C ALA A 399 20.64 -31.28 -3.61
N LYS A 400 20.59 -30.54 -2.50
CA LYS A 400 20.97 -29.12 -2.45
C LYS A 400 22.40 -28.85 -2.87
N ASN A 401 23.36 -29.60 -2.35
CA ASN A 401 24.76 -29.51 -2.76
C ASN A 401 24.91 -29.64 -4.29
N VAL A 402 24.19 -30.57 -4.93
CA VAL A 402 24.20 -30.75 -6.39
C VAL A 402 23.55 -29.57 -7.11
N PHE A 403 22.41 -29.06 -6.61
CA PHE A 403 21.75 -27.87 -7.16
C PHE A 403 22.65 -26.63 -7.11
N GLU A 404 23.38 -26.45 -6.01
CA GLU A 404 24.30 -25.33 -5.81
C GLU A 404 25.61 -25.49 -6.60
N THR A 405 26.19 -26.69 -6.67
CA THR A 405 27.36 -27.01 -7.50
C THR A 405 27.09 -26.76 -8.99
N ASN A 406 25.90 -27.09 -9.48
CA ASN A 406 25.47 -26.78 -10.86
C ASN A 406 25.04 -25.32 -11.07
N LYS A 407 25.17 -24.46 -10.04
CA LYS A 407 24.80 -23.04 -10.07
C LYS A 407 23.34 -22.74 -10.42
N TYR A 408 22.41 -23.69 -10.22
CA TYR A 408 20.98 -23.46 -10.48
C TYR A 408 20.32 -22.48 -9.51
N HIS A 409 21.03 -22.05 -8.45
CA HIS A 409 20.63 -20.91 -7.64
C HIS A 409 20.88 -19.56 -8.32
N ILE A 410 21.67 -19.50 -9.39
CA ILE A 410 21.88 -18.30 -10.19
C ILE A 410 20.85 -18.29 -11.32
N ILE A 411 19.92 -17.34 -11.28
CA ILE A 411 18.97 -17.15 -12.37
C ILE A 411 19.71 -16.48 -13.53
N MET A 412 19.62 -17.07 -14.72
CA MET A 412 20.26 -16.54 -15.93
C MET A 412 19.37 -15.49 -16.61
N PRO A 413 19.91 -14.57 -17.43
CA PRO A 413 19.12 -13.57 -18.15
C PRO A 413 18.09 -14.19 -19.11
N THR A 414 18.37 -15.39 -19.61
CA THR A 414 17.47 -16.16 -20.48
C THR A 414 17.40 -17.62 -20.05
N ASP A 415 16.40 -18.34 -20.53
CA ASP A 415 16.22 -19.79 -20.29
C ASP A 415 17.15 -20.68 -21.17
N ALA A 416 18.09 -20.10 -21.92
CA ALA A 416 18.98 -20.86 -22.80
C ALA A 416 19.96 -21.72 -21.99
N GLY A 417 19.96 -23.05 -22.23
CA GLY A 417 20.81 -24.01 -21.52
C GLY A 417 20.40 -24.30 -20.06
N VAL A 418 19.26 -23.76 -19.61
CA VAL A 418 18.74 -23.91 -18.25
C VAL A 418 17.85 -25.17 -18.17
N PRO A 419 17.89 -25.98 -17.08
CA PRO A 419 17.00 -27.13 -16.92
C PRO A 419 15.53 -26.75 -16.92
N ALA A 420 14.66 -27.64 -17.41
CA ALA A 420 13.22 -27.38 -17.54
C ALA A 420 12.50 -27.01 -16.22
N PHE A 421 13.03 -27.40 -15.06
CA PHE A 421 12.46 -27.02 -13.75
C PHE A 421 12.91 -25.63 -13.27
N MET A 422 13.82 -24.96 -13.99
CA MET A 422 14.37 -23.63 -13.70
C MET A 422 14.01 -22.58 -14.77
N THR A 423 13.25 -22.93 -15.81
CA THR A 423 12.79 -21.97 -16.83
C THR A 423 11.61 -21.14 -16.32
N GLY A 424 11.35 -19.99 -16.94
CA GLY A 424 10.17 -19.16 -16.63
C GLY A 424 10.28 -18.31 -15.35
N PHE A 425 11.47 -18.13 -14.78
CA PHE A 425 11.72 -17.15 -13.72
C PHE A 425 11.59 -15.72 -14.28
N ARG A 426 10.93 -14.83 -13.53
CA ARG A 426 10.85 -13.40 -13.89
C ARG A 426 11.27 -12.55 -12.71
N ILE A 427 12.33 -11.76 -12.89
CA ILE A 427 12.91 -10.90 -11.89
C ILE A 427 12.60 -9.46 -12.26
N TYR A 428 12.10 -8.70 -11.29
CA TYR A 428 12.06 -7.25 -11.33
C TYR A 428 13.27 -6.75 -10.54
N PRO A 429 14.35 -6.27 -11.20
CA PRO A 429 15.57 -5.85 -10.51
C PRO A 429 15.28 -4.79 -9.45
N ASN A 430 15.91 -4.90 -8.28
CA ASN A 430 15.68 -4.05 -7.10
C ASN A 430 14.21 -4.02 -6.59
N LEU A 431 13.33 -4.94 -7.01
CA LEU A 431 11.91 -4.96 -6.60
C LEU A 431 11.39 -6.33 -6.12
N GLY A 432 11.69 -7.44 -6.81
CA GLY A 432 11.24 -8.78 -6.41
C GLY A 432 11.21 -9.83 -7.53
N PHE A 433 10.57 -10.96 -7.25
CA PHE A 433 10.44 -12.11 -8.16
C PHE A 433 8.97 -12.43 -8.46
N ASP A 434 8.64 -12.65 -9.73
CA ASP A 434 7.41 -13.28 -10.20
C ASP A 434 7.76 -14.72 -10.64
N LEU A 435 7.26 -15.70 -9.86
CA LEU A 435 7.50 -17.13 -10.08
C LEU A 435 6.24 -17.83 -10.62
N SER A 436 5.35 -17.08 -11.31
CA SER A 436 4.05 -17.59 -11.77
C SER A 436 4.10 -18.59 -12.92
N ALA A 437 5.27 -18.84 -13.51
CA ALA A 437 5.47 -19.77 -14.63
C ALA A 437 6.68 -20.71 -14.47
N VAL A 438 7.29 -20.80 -13.28
CA VAL A 438 8.54 -21.54 -13.05
C VAL A 438 8.36 -23.04 -13.31
N GLY A 439 9.11 -23.56 -14.29
CA GLY A 439 9.01 -24.93 -14.74
C GLY A 439 7.60 -25.36 -15.17
N GLY A 440 6.78 -24.40 -15.64
CA GLY A 440 5.38 -24.61 -15.99
C GLY A 440 4.39 -24.55 -14.81
N TYR A 441 4.83 -24.15 -13.61
CA TYR A 441 4.00 -24.03 -12.41
C TYR A 441 3.91 -22.61 -11.89
N ASN A 442 2.77 -22.26 -11.29
CA ASN A 442 2.59 -20.99 -10.58
C ASN A 442 3.00 -21.13 -9.11
N MET A 443 4.22 -20.71 -8.79
CA MET A 443 4.75 -20.67 -7.41
C MET A 443 4.37 -19.38 -6.67
N GLY A 444 3.75 -18.41 -7.35
CA GLY A 444 3.32 -17.14 -6.80
C GLY A 444 4.33 -16.00 -6.98
N VAL A 445 4.00 -14.85 -6.38
CA VAL A 445 4.77 -13.60 -6.49
C VAL A 445 5.43 -13.27 -5.15
N PHE A 446 6.68 -12.82 -5.21
CA PHE A 446 7.54 -12.55 -4.06
C PHE A 446 8.17 -11.17 -4.18
N PRO A 447 7.46 -10.10 -3.76
CA PRO A 447 8.03 -8.78 -3.59
C PRO A 447 9.14 -8.80 -2.52
N GLY A 448 10.18 -7.99 -2.70
CA GLY A 448 11.24 -7.82 -1.69
C GLY A 448 10.68 -7.42 -0.32
N ASN A 449 11.21 -8.01 0.76
CA ASN A 449 10.78 -7.80 2.14
C ASN A 449 11.90 -7.51 3.16
N GLY A 450 13.16 -7.52 2.72
CA GLY A 450 14.36 -7.36 3.55
C GLY A 450 14.47 -8.35 4.72
N GLN A 451 15.44 -8.10 5.60
CA GLN A 451 15.73 -8.92 6.78
C GLN A 451 16.60 -8.16 7.78
N LEU A 452 16.49 -8.49 9.07
CA LEU A 452 17.35 -8.01 10.15
C LEU A 452 18.39 -9.09 10.47
N ILE A 453 19.62 -8.94 10.00
CA ILE A 453 20.67 -9.96 10.13
C ILE A 453 21.69 -9.56 11.21
N ARG A 454 21.79 -10.34 12.29
CA ARG A 454 22.73 -10.07 13.39
C ARG A 454 24.19 -10.22 12.96
N GLY A 455 24.51 -11.33 12.28
CA GLY A 455 25.89 -11.69 11.92
C GLY A 455 26.48 -10.85 10.79
N ALA A 456 25.71 -10.54 9.74
CA ALA A 456 26.20 -9.81 8.57
C ALA A 456 26.04 -8.29 8.68
N HIS A 457 24.94 -7.81 9.24
CA HIS A 457 24.58 -6.38 9.26
C HIS A 457 24.55 -5.78 10.69
N LEU A 458 25.10 -6.45 11.70
CA LEU A 458 25.07 -6.02 13.10
C LEU A 458 23.64 -5.84 13.66
N GLY A 459 22.68 -6.61 13.12
CA GLY A 459 21.26 -6.52 13.47
C GLY A 459 20.52 -5.39 12.76
N GLN A 460 21.11 -4.79 11.73
CA GLN A 460 20.46 -3.76 10.91
C GLN A 460 19.59 -4.37 9.82
N TYR A 461 18.60 -3.60 9.39
CA TYR A 461 17.70 -3.94 8.31
C TYR A 461 18.46 -3.90 6.97
N SER A 462 18.37 -4.99 6.18
CA SER A 462 18.99 -5.10 4.85
C SER A 462 18.27 -4.25 3.80
N ASP A 463 18.75 -4.28 2.56
CA ASP A 463 18.04 -3.65 1.45
C ASP A 463 16.62 -4.22 1.28
N GLN A 464 15.66 -3.35 0.94
CA GLN A 464 14.22 -3.68 0.89
C GLN A 464 13.88 -4.66 -0.24
N HIS A 465 14.78 -4.87 -1.19
CA HIS A 465 14.56 -5.70 -2.37
C HIS A 465 14.95 -7.17 -2.16
N HIS A 466 15.72 -7.50 -1.12
CA HIS A 466 15.97 -8.89 -0.74
C HIS A 466 14.68 -9.58 -0.26
N ILE A 467 14.54 -10.87 -0.52
CA ILE A 467 13.48 -11.71 0.04
C ILE A 467 14.12 -12.66 1.05
N ALA A 468 13.57 -12.72 2.26
CA ALA A 468 13.93 -13.70 3.27
C ALA A 468 12.66 -14.16 3.97
N LEU A 469 12.30 -15.44 3.81
CA LEU A 469 11.11 -16.04 4.43
C LEU A 469 11.46 -17.28 5.25
N TRP A 470 10.85 -17.39 6.43
CA TRP A 470 11.01 -18.54 7.31
C TRP A 470 10.26 -19.79 6.86
N THR A 471 10.80 -20.95 7.25
CA THR A 471 10.00 -22.16 7.51
C THR A 471 9.91 -22.43 9.02
N ALA A 472 9.01 -23.33 9.41
CA ALA A 472 8.88 -23.81 10.78
C ALA A 472 10.05 -24.70 11.25
N THR A 473 11.03 -25.03 10.39
CA THR A 473 12.04 -26.07 10.67
C THR A 473 13.38 -25.51 11.13
N LEU A 474 13.67 -25.65 12.42
CA LEU A 474 15.02 -25.56 12.99
C LEU A 474 15.74 -26.91 12.77
N THR A 475 16.80 -26.89 11.97
CA THR A 475 17.52 -28.10 11.56
C THR A 475 18.63 -28.50 12.52
N ARG A 476 19.04 -29.77 12.41
CA ARG A 476 19.96 -30.44 13.34
C ARG A 476 20.88 -31.43 12.60
N LEU A 477 22.11 -31.58 13.12
CA LEU A 477 23.07 -32.62 12.70
C LEU A 477 22.88 -33.94 13.47
N PHE A 478 23.40 -35.02 12.91
CA PHE A 478 23.33 -36.38 13.45
C PHE A 478 24.10 -36.59 14.78
N ASP A 479 24.88 -35.61 15.21
CA ASP A 479 25.84 -35.69 16.30
C ASP A 479 25.45 -34.81 17.52
N ALA A 480 26.44 -34.38 18.31
CA ALA A 480 26.30 -33.48 19.45
C ALA A 480 26.31 -31.97 19.07
N SER A 481 26.33 -31.61 17.79
CA SER A 481 26.41 -30.22 17.35
C SER A 481 25.11 -29.43 17.66
N PRO A 482 25.20 -28.26 18.31
CA PRO A 482 24.05 -27.40 18.64
C PRO A 482 23.13 -27.08 17.46
N ALA A 483 21.81 -27.14 17.69
CA ALA A 483 20.79 -26.79 16.70
C ALA A 483 20.58 -25.26 16.68
N VAL A 484 21.13 -24.59 15.67
CA VAL A 484 21.12 -23.12 15.51
C VAL A 484 20.60 -22.63 14.15
N THR A 485 20.54 -23.52 13.16
CA THR A 485 20.27 -23.18 11.76
C THR A 485 18.84 -23.53 11.36
N VAL A 486 18.07 -22.51 11.01
CA VAL A 486 16.75 -22.64 10.41
C VAL A 486 16.88 -22.70 8.90
N ARG A 487 16.02 -23.46 8.22
CA ARG A 487 15.89 -23.40 6.75
C ARG A 487 14.85 -22.37 6.34
N GLY A 488 15.17 -21.57 5.34
CA GLY A 488 14.26 -20.59 4.77
C GLY A 488 14.46 -20.38 3.26
N LEU A 489 13.63 -19.54 2.68
CA LEU A 489 13.83 -19.01 1.33
C LEU A 489 14.64 -17.72 1.43
N SER A 490 15.75 -17.64 0.69
CA SER A 490 16.47 -16.40 0.43
C SER A 490 16.48 -16.14 -1.07
N MET A 491 16.10 -14.93 -1.50
CA MET A 491 16.24 -14.51 -2.90
C MET A 491 16.77 -13.09 -2.98
N ILE A 492 17.64 -12.85 -3.97
CA ILE A 492 18.37 -11.60 -4.16
C ILE A 492 18.12 -11.14 -5.60
N PRO A 493 17.40 -10.02 -5.83
CA PRO A 493 17.25 -9.39 -7.14
C PRO A 493 18.12 -8.12 -7.26
N ASP A 494 19.33 -8.12 -6.70
CA ASP A 494 20.13 -6.91 -6.50
C ASP A 494 20.96 -6.55 -7.74
N LYS A 495 20.54 -5.51 -8.44
CA LYS A 495 21.22 -4.99 -9.62
C LYS A 495 22.53 -4.24 -9.30
N GLY A 496 22.70 -3.75 -8.07
CA GLY A 496 23.85 -2.95 -7.66
C GLY A 496 25.16 -3.74 -7.53
N GLN A 497 25.07 -5.07 -7.49
CA GLN A 497 26.23 -5.94 -7.34
C GLN A 497 27.06 -6.07 -8.63
N PRO A 498 28.39 -6.25 -8.54
CA PRO A 498 29.27 -6.34 -9.71
C PRO A 498 29.24 -7.71 -10.41
N ASP A 499 28.53 -8.70 -9.86
CA ASP A 499 28.38 -10.05 -10.41
C ASP A 499 27.89 -10.00 -11.87
N ILE A 500 28.43 -10.88 -12.71
CA ILE A 500 27.96 -11.13 -14.09
C ILE A 500 27.30 -12.51 -14.11
N PRO A 501 25.96 -12.61 -14.20
CA PRO A 501 25.24 -13.89 -14.10
C PRO A 501 25.61 -14.87 -15.23
N ASP A 502 25.74 -14.34 -16.45
CA ASP A 502 26.07 -15.09 -17.65
C ASP A 502 27.15 -14.34 -18.45
N ALA A 503 28.26 -15.03 -18.73
CA ALA A 503 29.39 -14.49 -19.47
C ALA A 503 29.04 -14.07 -20.92
N ASN A 504 27.95 -14.60 -21.49
CA ASN A 504 27.44 -14.19 -22.80
C ASN A 504 26.78 -12.80 -22.78
N TYR A 505 26.43 -12.29 -21.58
CA TYR A 505 25.78 -10.98 -21.39
C TYR A 505 26.58 -10.07 -20.44
N PRO A 506 27.85 -9.72 -20.75
CA PRO A 506 28.75 -9.01 -19.82
C PRO A 506 28.31 -7.58 -19.43
N ASN A 507 27.35 -7.02 -20.16
CA ASN A 507 26.72 -5.72 -19.86
C ASN A 507 25.52 -5.83 -18.89
N ILE A 508 25.11 -7.05 -18.54
CA ILE A 508 24.08 -7.33 -17.55
C ILE A 508 24.77 -7.73 -16.26
N LYS A 509 24.56 -6.94 -15.21
CA LYS A 509 25.20 -7.08 -13.91
C LYS A 509 24.15 -7.17 -12.82
N GLY A 510 24.55 -7.74 -11.69
CA GLY A 510 23.70 -7.91 -10.52
C GLY A 510 23.70 -9.34 -10.03
N ARG A 511 23.32 -9.48 -8.77
CA ARG A 511 23.20 -10.76 -8.06
C ARG A 511 21.75 -11.20 -8.11
N TYR A 512 21.47 -12.22 -8.93
CA TYR A 512 20.13 -12.74 -9.18
C TYR A 512 20.00 -14.17 -8.63
N TYR A 513 19.92 -14.28 -7.31
CA TYR A 513 20.04 -15.57 -6.61
C TYR A 513 18.72 -16.07 -6.03
N TYR A 514 18.55 -17.39 -6.04
CA TYR A 514 17.40 -18.14 -5.56
C TYR A 514 17.85 -19.34 -4.71
N PHE A 515 17.68 -19.24 -3.39
CA PHE A 515 18.03 -20.28 -2.42
C PHE A 515 16.78 -20.75 -1.66
N PRO A 516 16.09 -21.82 -2.11
CA PRO A 516 14.87 -22.31 -1.46
C PRO A 516 15.11 -23.02 -0.11
N MET A 517 16.37 -23.16 0.30
CA MET A 517 16.81 -23.86 1.51
C MET A 517 18.02 -23.17 2.16
N ALA A 518 18.01 -21.83 2.15
CA ALA A 518 19.03 -21.00 2.79
C ALA A 518 19.13 -21.32 4.29
N GLY A 519 20.36 -21.33 4.82
CA GLY A 519 20.61 -21.41 6.26
C GLY A 519 20.51 -20.01 6.89
N MET A 520 19.75 -19.90 7.97
CA MET A 520 19.43 -18.64 8.67
C MET A 520 19.51 -18.86 10.18
N TYR A 521 19.84 -17.84 10.98
CA TYR A 521 19.96 -18.00 12.44
C TYR A 521 18.73 -17.51 13.18
N THR A 522 18.33 -18.20 14.25
CA THR A 522 17.09 -17.87 15.00
C THR A 522 17.07 -16.43 15.56
N SER A 523 18.24 -15.82 15.79
CA SER A 523 18.36 -14.44 16.27
C SER A 523 18.01 -13.39 15.20
N ASP A 524 18.11 -13.72 13.92
CA ASP A 524 17.74 -12.83 12.81
C ASP A 524 16.21 -12.63 12.79
N ALA A 525 15.71 -11.63 12.05
CA ALA A 525 14.29 -11.49 11.80
C ALA A 525 13.96 -11.36 10.30
N ASN A 526 13.16 -12.30 9.82
CA ASN A 526 12.77 -12.48 8.41
C ASN A 526 11.24 -12.47 8.28
N GLY A 527 10.74 -12.40 7.05
CA GLY A 527 9.32 -12.44 6.77
C GLY A 527 8.68 -13.80 6.98
N CYS A 528 7.35 -13.81 7.10
CA CYS A 528 6.54 -15.03 7.18
C CYS A 528 5.52 -15.04 6.03
N ARG A 529 5.33 -16.18 5.36
CA ARG A 529 4.23 -16.40 4.42
C ARG A 529 3.50 -17.67 4.82
N CYS A 530 2.21 -17.56 5.10
CA CYS A 530 1.43 -18.67 5.63
C CYS A 530 0.86 -19.57 4.53
N ILE A 531 0.66 -20.83 4.87
CA ILE A 531 -0.18 -21.79 4.13
C ILE A 531 -1.46 -22.06 4.92
N LYS A 532 -2.52 -22.48 4.23
CA LYS A 532 -3.76 -22.99 4.83
C LYS A 532 -3.39 -24.16 5.74
N ASP A 533 -3.82 -24.11 6.99
CA ASP A 533 -3.53 -25.18 7.95
C ASP A 533 -4.35 -26.42 7.56
N PRO A 534 -3.73 -27.57 7.25
CA PRO A 534 -4.46 -28.75 6.79
C PRO A 534 -5.21 -29.49 7.92
N LEU A 535 -5.15 -29.02 9.17
CA LEU A 535 -5.65 -29.73 10.37
C LEU A 535 -6.60 -28.96 11.29
N TYR A 536 -6.71 -27.63 11.21
CA TYR A 536 -7.45 -26.82 12.22
C TYR A 536 -8.92 -27.22 12.41
N THR A 537 -9.62 -27.61 11.34
CA THR A 537 -11.01 -28.12 11.38
C THR A 537 -11.12 -29.63 11.60
N ILE A 538 -10.01 -30.38 11.49
CA ILE A 538 -9.99 -31.85 11.58
C ILE A 538 -9.59 -32.31 12.99
N ASN A 539 -8.75 -31.52 13.66
CA ASN A 539 -8.26 -31.76 15.03
C ASN A 539 -8.84 -30.73 16.03
N ASP A 540 -10.03 -30.20 15.73
CA ASP A 540 -10.88 -29.37 16.61
C ASP A 540 -10.17 -28.17 17.27
N TYR A 541 -9.45 -27.36 16.48
CA TYR A 541 -8.83 -26.11 16.93
C TYR A 541 -9.14 -24.90 16.02
N ASP A 542 -10.34 -24.87 15.46
CA ASP A 542 -10.85 -23.71 14.72
C ASP A 542 -11.34 -22.61 15.68
N PHE A 543 -10.79 -21.40 15.53
CA PHE A 543 -11.17 -20.20 16.28
C PHE A 543 -11.61 -19.07 15.32
N PRO A 544 -12.84 -19.12 14.79
CA PRO A 544 -13.35 -18.10 13.89
C PRO A 544 -13.23 -16.69 14.48
N THR A 545 -12.82 -15.73 13.65
CA THR A 545 -12.73 -14.33 14.05
C THR A 545 -14.10 -13.77 14.43
N GLU A 546 -14.20 -13.17 15.60
CA GLU A 546 -15.38 -12.42 16.02
C GLU A 546 -15.26 -10.95 15.60
N TYR A 547 -16.35 -10.38 15.09
CA TYR A 547 -16.39 -9.03 14.55
C TYR A 547 -17.30 -8.11 15.36
N LEU A 548 -16.98 -6.81 15.35
CA LEU A 548 -17.87 -5.78 15.89
C LEU A 548 -19.05 -5.55 14.94
N PRO A 549 -20.26 -5.26 15.46
CA PRO A 549 -21.41 -4.95 14.62
C PRO A 549 -21.11 -3.77 13.70
N ALA A 550 -21.71 -3.78 12.51
CA ALA A 550 -21.64 -2.66 11.59
C ALA A 550 -22.32 -1.41 12.19
N VAL A 551 -21.79 -0.23 11.88
CA VAL A 551 -22.44 1.06 12.11
C VAL A 551 -22.79 1.70 10.77
N THR A 552 -23.49 2.83 10.82
CA THR A 552 -23.82 3.59 9.61
C THR A 552 -22.55 4.19 8.99
N GLU A 553 -22.16 3.71 7.81
CA GLU A 553 -21.06 4.27 7.02
C GLU A 553 -21.60 4.94 5.75
N TYR A 554 -20.89 5.94 5.25
CA TYR A 554 -21.13 6.52 3.92
C TYR A 554 -19.80 6.66 3.17
N LYS A 555 -19.64 5.89 2.09
CA LYS A 555 -18.40 5.80 1.30
C LYS A 555 -18.58 6.14 -0.18
N GLU A 556 -19.80 6.49 -0.58
CA GLU A 556 -20.11 6.83 -1.96
C GLU A 556 -19.33 8.09 -2.40
N GLY A 557 -18.81 8.06 -3.61
CA GLY A 557 -18.05 9.17 -4.20
C GLY A 557 -16.70 9.50 -3.55
N PHE A 558 -16.21 8.70 -2.60
CA PHE A 558 -14.94 8.95 -1.89
C PHE A 558 -13.74 9.18 -2.84
N ASN A 559 -13.71 8.46 -3.96
CA ASN A 559 -12.67 8.55 -5.00
C ASN A 559 -13.00 9.52 -6.16
N ASN A 560 -14.11 10.26 -6.10
CA ASN A 560 -14.47 11.24 -7.14
C ASN A 560 -13.38 12.31 -7.30
N PRO A 561 -13.22 12.93 -8.48
CA PRO A 561 -12.20 13.96 -8.68
C PRO A 561 -12.45 15.22 -7.84
N ASN A 562 -11.39 15.99 -7.56
CA ASN A 562 -11.50 17.34 -6.99
C ASN A 562 -11.61 18.42 -8.08
N THR A 563 -11.22 18.10 -9.31
CA THR A 563 -11.19 19.02 -10.45
C THR A 563 -12.03 18.49 -11.59
N TYR A 564 -12.91 19.34 -12.11
CA TYR A 564 -13.76 19.06 -13.27
C TYR A 564 -13.26 19.88 -14.44
N GLN A 565 -12.65 19.20 -15.41
CA GLN A 565 -12.09 19.82 -16.61
C GLN A 565 -13.06 19.71 -17.78
N VAL A 566 -13.30 20.83 -18.47
CA VAL A 566 -14.02 20.87 -19.75
C VAL A 566 -13.34 21.86 -20.70
N VAL A 567 -13.55 21.69 -22.01
CA VAL A 567 -13.16 22.67 -23.02
C VAL A 567 -14.33 23.62 -23.27
N LYS A 568 -14.06 24.92 -23.46
CA LYS A 568 -15.07 25.92 -23.81
C LYS A 568 -15.82 25.55 -25.09
N LYS A 569 -17.09 25.95 -25.19
CA LYS A 569 -17.98 25.63 -26.33
C LYS A 569 -18.83 26.85 -26.72
N PRO A 570 -19.29 26.94 -27.97
CA PRO A 570 -20.22 28.00 -28.41
C PRO A 570 -21.63 27.87 -27.84
N THR A 571 -21.89 26.89 -26.98
CA THR A 571 -23.16 26.67 -26.28
C THR A 571 -22.92 26.49 -24.79
N VAL A 572 -23.94 26.79 -23.97
CA VAL A 572 -23.91 26.56 -22.52
C VAL A 572 -23.55 25.09 -22.25
N THR A 573 -22.61 24.87 -21.34
CA THR A 573 -22.18 23.52 -20.93
C THR A 573 -22.46 23.32 -19.46
N THR A 574 -23.23 22.29 -19.11
CA THR A 574 -23.49 21.93 -17.71
C THR A 574 -22.45 20.95 -17.19
N ILE A 575 -21.89 21.23 -16.02
CA ILE A 575 -21.06 20.32 -15.24
C ILE A 575 -21.88 19.87 -14.03
N GLU A 576 -22.01 18.56 -13.83
CA GLU A 576 -22.63 17.97 -12.64
C GLU A 576 -21.55 17.42 -11.70
N ILE A 577 -21.62 17.81 -10.42
CA ILE A 577 -20.66 17.43 -9.38
C ILE A 577 -21.41 16.69 -8.27
N PRO A 578 -21.26 15.36 -8.14
CA PRO A 578 -21.86 14.60 -7.05
C PRO A 578 -21.31 15.01 -5.69
N VAL A 579 -22.18 15.36 -4.75
CA VAL A 579 -21.77 15.87 -3.43
C VAL A 579 -21.33 14.78 -2.45
N SER A 580 -21.56 13.50 -2.78
CA SER A 580 -21.27 12.33 -1.96
C SER A 580 -19.85 12.34 -1.36
N LYS A 581 -18.87 12.84 -2.11
CA LYS A 581 -17.47 12.96 -1.66
C LYS A 581 -17.32 13.79 -0.37
N ALA A 582 -18.11 14.86 -0.21
CA ALA A 582 -18.06 15.71 0.97
C ALA A 582 -18.40 14.89 2.23
N PHE A 583 -19.51 14.18 2.20
CA PHE A 583 -20.01 13.36 3.31
C PHE A 583 -19.12 12.15 3.61
N SER A 584 -18.61 11.47 2.57
CA SER A 584 -17.71 10.34 2.77
C SER A 584 -16.34 10.77 3.27
N VAL A 585 -15.72 11.84 2.76
CA VAL A 585 -14.43 12.29 3.30
C VAL A 585 -14.58 12.87 4.71
N GLN A 586 -15.63 13.66 4.99
CA GLN A 586 -15.90 14.21 6.32
C GLN A 586 -16.07 13.11 7.39
N SER A 587 -16.92 12.13 7.13
CA SER A 587 -17.21 11.06 8.10
C SER A 587 -16.09 10.03 8.25
N GLN A 588 -15.36 9.73 7.17
CA GLN A 588 -14.40 8.62 7.16
C GLN A 588 -12.94 9.05 7.44
N LEU A 589 -12.53 10.27 7.04
CA LEU A 589 -11.16 10.77 7.21
C LEU A 589 -11.02 11.97 8.15
N LEU A 590 -12.05 12.82 8.27
CA LEU A 590 -11.97 14.09 9.01
C LEU A 590 -12.57 14.03 10.42
N GLY A 591 -12.98 12.84 10.88
CA GLY A 591 -13.51 12.63 12.23
C GLY A 591 -14.88 13.25 12.48
N ASN A 592 -15.59 13.67 11.41
CA ASN A 592 -16.89 14.32 11.50
C ASN A 592 -18.02 13.36 11.12
N ALA A 593 -18.31 12.40 12.01
CA ALA A 593 -19.40 11.45 11.80
C ALA A 593 -20.80 12.12 11.79
N ASP A 594 -20.97 13.23 12.51
CA ASP A 594 -22.23 13.99 12.61
C ASP A 594 -22.67 14.65 11.29
N ILE A 595 -21.80 14.70 10.28
CA ILE A 595 -22.16 15.05 8.91
C ILE A 595 -23.22 14.10 8.32
N LEU A 596 -23.37 12.89 8.89
CA LEU A 596 -24.33 11.87 8.49
C LEU A 596 -25.70 12.00 9.19
N ASN A 597 -25.87 12.98 10.08
CA ASN A 597 -27.18 13.30 10.66
C ASN A 597 -28.04 14.08 9.64
N THR A 598 -29.35 13.83 9.59
CA THR A 598 -30.26 14.46 8.60
C THR A 598 -30.27 15.98 8.64
N SER A 599 -30.08 16.58 9.82
CA SER A 599 -29.91 18.03 9.99
C SER A 599 -28.71 18.61 9.22
N SER A 600 -27.70 17.79 8.92
CA SER A 600 -26.49 18.18 8.19
C SER A 600 -26.70 18.20 6.68
N PHE A 601 -27.79 17.65 6.14
CA PHE A 601 -28.07 17.64 4.69
C PHE A 601 -29.51 18.00 4.31
N SER A 602 -30.33 18.48 5.25
CA SER A 602 -31.72 18.86 5.00
C SER A 602 -31.90 20.10 4.11
N ASN A 603 -30.86 20.92 3.89
CA ASN A 603 -30.94 22.16 3.11
C ASN A 603 -29.58 22.53 2.49
N LEU A 604 -29.06 21.66 1.62
CA LEU A 604 -27.80 21.86 0.91
C LEU A 604 -27.83 23.14 0.07
N LYS A 605 -26.74 23.91 0.17
CA LYS A 605 -26.47 25.13 -0.60
C LYS A 605 -25.13 25.03 -1.32
N THR A 606 -25.00 25.76 -2.42
CA THR A 606 -23.74 25.89 -3.15
C THR A 606 -23.40 27.36 -3.37
N ASN A 607 -22.11 27.68 -3.42
CA ASN A 607 -21.62 29.00 -3.78
C ASN A 607 -20.48 28.89 -4.79
N VAL A 608 -20.23 29.95 -5.55
CA VAL A 608 -18.94 30.18 -6.21
C VAL A 608 -18.06 30.90 -5.21
N LEU A 609 -17.05 30.24 -4.65
CA LEU A 609 -16.12 30.87 -3.73
C LEU A 609 -15.31 31.96 -4.43
N TRP A 610 -14.73 31.62 -5.58
CA TRP A 610 -14.04 32.56 -6.45
C TRP A 610 -14.04 32.11 -7.92
N SER A 611 -13.85 33.05 -8.84
CA SER A 611 -13.60 32.83 -10.27
C SER A 611 -12.48 33.74 -10.80
N THR A 612 -11.74 33.32 -11.82
CA THR A 612 -10.84 34.21 -12.60
C THR A 612 -11.60 35.03 -13.64
N ASN A 613 -12.85 34.69 -13.93
CA ASN A 613 -13.67 35.30 -14.97
C ASN A 613 -15.13 35.38 -14.49
N THR A 614 -15.69 36.60 -14.42
CA THR A 614 -17.06 36.85 -13.95
C THR A 614 -18.14 36.37 -14.91
N ALA A 615 -17.82 36.18 -16.20
CA ALA A 615 -18.76 35.63 -17.19
C ALA A 615 -18.80 34.09 -17.16
N LEU A 616 -17.82 33.42 -16.55
CA LEU A 616 -17.60 31.97 -16.67
C LEU A 616 -18.79 31.11 -16.24
N ILE A 617 -19.35 31.41 -15.05
CA ILE A 617 -20.49 30.67 -14.48
C ILE A 617 -21.73 31.53 -14.64
N SER A 618 -22.53 31.22 -15.66
CA SER A 618 -23.79 31.90 -15.92
C SER A 618 -24.86 31.59 -14.87
N ARG A 619 -24.86 30.34 -14.37
CA ARG A 619 -25.77 29.88 -13.32
C ARG A 619 -25.15 28.73 -12.54
N ILE A 620 -25.51 28.61 -11.26
CA ILE A 620 -25.17 27.47 -10.42
C ILE A 620 -26.33 27.14 -9.48
N SER A 621 -26.60 25.85 -9.25
CA SER A 621 -27.70 25.41 -8.39
C SER A 621 -27.46 24.03 -7.77
N MET A 622 -28.20 23.72 -6.72
CA MET A 622 -28.26 22.38 -6.12
C MET A 622 -29.38 21.56 -6.77
N VAL A 623 -29.03 20.43 -7.36
CA VAL A 623 -29.96 19.34 -7.70
C VAL A 623 -30.15 18.49 -6.45
N ASN A 624 -31.40 18.17 -6.12
CA ASN A 624 -31.81 17.53 -4.86
C ASN A 624 -31.16 18.20 -3.62
N PRO A 625 -31.56 19.44 -3.26
CA PRO A 625 -30.97 20.18 -2.13
C PRO A 625 -31.36 19.63 -0.76
N SER A 626 -32.36 18.75 -0.67
CA SER A 626 -32.90 18.25 0.60
C SER A 626 -33.10 16.72 0.55
N PRO A 627 -32.03 15.93 0.41
CA PRO A 627 -32.11 14.46 0.46
C PRO A 627 -32.79 13.99 1.76
N SER A 628 -33.72 13.05 1.63
CA SER A 628 -34.56 12.59 2.77
C SER A 628 -33.87 11.54 3.64
N SER A 629 -32.86 10.88 3.10
CA SER A 629 -32.06 9.82 3.72
C SER A 629 -30.58 9.96 3.34
N LEU A 630 -29.72 9.18 4.00
CA LEU A 630 -28.29 9.10 3.64
C LEU A 630 -28.08 8.56 2.22
N GLN A 631 -28.93 7.63 1.78
CA GLN A 631 -28.88 7.05 0.44
C GLN A 631 -29.25 8.07 -0.63
N ASP A 632 -30.13 9.03 -0.33
CA ASP A 632 -30.53 10.08 -1.27
C ASP A 632 -29.44 11.11 -1.55
N ILE A 633 -28.38 11.17 -0.72
CA ILE A 633 -27.22 12.06 -0.94
C ILE A 633 -26.54 11.74 -2.28
N GLY A 634 -26.55 10.48 -2.74
CA GLY A 634 -26.03 10.10 -4.06
C GLY A 634 -26.78 10.73 -5.24
N ASN A 635 -28.02 11.16 -5.02
CA ASN A 635 -28.82 11.90 -6.01
C ASN A 635 -28.57 13.43 -5.96
N SER A 636 -27.87 13.93 -4.94
CA SER A 636 -27.57 15.35 -4.77
C SER A 636 -26.32 15.77 -5.56
N LYS A 637 -26.45 16.87 -6.32
CA LYS A 637 -25.38 17.37 -7.20
C LYS A 637 -25.33 18.89 -7.21
N ILE A 638 -24.14 19.46 -7.38
CA ILE A 638 -23.99 20.85 -7.83
C ILE A 638 -24.08 20.84 -9.36
N SER A 639 -25.01 21.60 -9.92
CA SER A 639 -25.12 21.86 -11.36
C SER A 639 -24.50 23.23 -11.66
N VAL A 640 -23.47 23.27 -12.49
CA VAL A 640 -22.75 24.50 -12.90
C VAL A 640 -22.95 24.73 -14.40
N GLU A 641 -23.60 25.82 -14.78
CA GLU A 641 -23.81 26.22 -16.18
C GLU A 641 -22.68 27.16 -16.64
N ILE A 642 -21.73 26.61 -17.39
CA ILE A 642 -20.63 27.35 -18.02
C ILE A 642 -21.18 28.13 -19.22
N ALA A 643 -20.90 29.44 -19.26
CA ALA A 643 -21.36 30.32 -20.32
C ALA A 643 -20.73 30.02 -21.69
N PRO A 644 -21.40 30.35 -22.81
CA PRO A 644 -20.86 30.13 -24.15
C PRO A 644 -19.54 30.89 -24.39
N ASN A 645 -18.56 30.22 -24.98
CA ASN A 645 -17.23 30.73 -25.35
C ASN A 645 -16.34 31.22 -24.19
N GLU A 646 -16.77 31.10 -22.94
CA GLU A 646 -15.98 31.49 -21.77
C GLU A 646 -14.98 30.40 -21.35
N SER A 647 -13.82 30.83 -20.86
CA SER A 647 -12.80 29.98 -20.24
C SER A 647 -12.28 30.60 -18.94
N GLY A 648 -11.58 29.81 -18.14
CA GLY A 648 -11.06 30.23 -16.84
C GLY A 648 -11.17 29.17 -15.76
N ASN A 649 -11.01 29.63 -14.52
CA ASN A 649 -11.02 28.80 -13.33
C ASN A 649 -12.02 29.33 -12.32
N ALA A 650 -12.71 28.44 -11.62
CA ALA A 650 -13.50 28.78 -10.44
C ALA A 650 -13.38 27.70 -9.37
N VAL A 651 -13.61 28.08 -8.11
CA VAL A 651 -13.81 27.11 -7.02
C VAL A 651 -15.25 27.21 -6.56
N VAL A 652 -15.95 26.08 -6.56
CA VAL A 652 -17.33 25.96 -6.06
C VAL A 652 -17.34 25.19 -4.74
N THR A 653 -18.24 25.55 -3.85
CA THR A 653 -18.33 25.04 -2.49
C THR A 653 -19.69 24.42 -2.18
N LEU A 654 -19.72 23.43 -1.29
CA LEU A 654 -20.92 22.87 -0.69
C LEU A 654 -21.08 23.35 0.76
N HIS A 655 -22.31 23.67 1.13
CA HIS A 655 -22.72 24.12 2.45
C HIS A 655 -24.09 23.51 2.81
N ASN A 656 -24.56 23.73 4.04
CA ASN A 656 -25.91 23.39 4.48
C ASN A 656 -26.54 24.59 5.22
N GLY A 657 -27.85 24.81 5.03
CA GLY A 657 -28.59 25.96 5.54
C GLY A 657 -28.37 27.24 4.73
N SER A 658 -27.14 27.78 4.79
CA SER A 658 -26.71 29.04 4.16
C SER A 658 -25.43 28.84 3.34
N ILE A 659 -25.23 29.69 2.32
CA ILE A 659 -23.93 29.81 1.62
C ILE A 659 -22.82 30.41 2.48
N SER A 660 -23.17 31.03 3.62
CA SER A 660 -22.22 31.53 4.62
C SER A 660 -21.88 30.52 5.73
N SER A 661 -22.53 29.35 5.75
CA SER A 661 -22.17 28.26 6.67
C SER A 661 -20.76 27.73 6.36
N PRO A 662 -20.10 27.00 7.29
CA PRO A 662 -18.82 26.36 7.01
C PRO A 662 -18.85 25.47 5.75
N VAL A 663 -17.81 25.55 4.93
CA VAL A 663 -17.66 24.72 3.73
C VAL A 663 -17.53 23.25 4.12
N TYR A 664 -18.33 22.38 3.51
CA TYR A 664 -18.25 20.93 3.67
C TYR A 664 -17.19 20.33 2.76
N TRP A 665 -17.13 20.80 1.50
CA TRP A 665 -16.10 20.48 0.52
C TRP A 665 -16.10 21.52 -0.60
N SER A 666 -15.04 21.52 -1.41
CA SER A 666 -14.85 22.41 -2.55
C SER A 666 -14.22 21.68 -3.73
N TRP A 667 -14.57 22.11 -4.94
CA TRP A 667 -14.10 21.56 -6.20
C TRP A 667 -13.62 22.67 -7.13
N HIS A 668 -12.59 22.36 -7.92
CA HIS A 668 -12.04 23.25 -8.95
C HIS A 668 -12.75 22.99 -10.29
N ILE A 669 -13.33 24.05 -10.84
CA ILE A 669 -13.88 24.09 -12.20
C ILE A 669 -12.79 24.63 -13.12
N TRP A 670 -12.40 23.86 -14.12
CA TRP A 670 -11.31 24.19 -15.03
C TRP A 670 -11.80 24.17 -16.48
N VAL A 671 -12.07 25.36 -17.04
CA VAL A 671 -12.55 25.51 -18.41
C VAL A 671 -11.41 25.98 -19.29
N THR A 672 -10.97 25.13 -20.23
CA THR A 672 -9.83 25.39 -21.11
C THR A 672 -10.24 25.96 -22.46
N ASP A 673 -9.34 26.72 -23.09
CA ASP A 673 -9.49 27.24 -24.45
C ASP A 673 -9.32 26.14 -25.50
N SER A 674 -8.51 25.13 -25.18
CA SER A 674 -8.14 23.99 -26.03
C SER A 674 -8.30 22.66 -25.25
N PRO A 675 -8.47 21.51 -25.92
CA PRO A 675 -8.40 20.20 -25.28
C PRO A 675 -7.07 20.00 -24.54
N VAL A 676 -7.11 19.33 -23.38
CA VAL A 676 -5.90 18.90 -22.68
C VAL A 676 -5.29 17.73 -23.46
N GLU A 677 -4.15 17.97 -24.09
CA GLU A 677 -3.36 16.95 -24.78
C GLU A 677 -2.36 16.27 -23.81
N SER A 678 -1.54 15.35 -24.33
CA SER A 678 -0.63 14.57 -23.51
C SER A 678 0.66 14.19 -24.21
N TYR A 679 1.76 14.20 -23.47
CA TYR A 679 3.08 13.75 -23.92
C TYR A 679 3.47 12.46 -23.21
N THR A 680 3.93 11.44 -23.96
CA THR A 680 4.43 10.20 -23.36
C THR A 680 5.95 10.14 -23.49
N TYR A 681 6.63 9.97 -22.35
CA TYR A 681 8.08 9.84 -22.26
C TYR A 681 8.46 8.48 -21.69
N LEU A 682 9.51 7.89 -22.25
CA LEU A 682 10.18 6.69 -21.73
C LEU A 682 11.58 7.10 -21.27
N THR A 683 11.90 6.88 -20.00
CA THR A 683 13.17 7.35 -19.42
C THR A 683 14.42 6.72 -20.04
N GLU A 684 14.37 5.42 -20.30
CA GLU A 684 15.42 4.65 -20.98
C GLU A 684 14.83 3.37 -21.61
N THR A 685 15.37 2.94 -22.76
CA THR A 685 15.02 1.66 -23.38
C THR A 685 15.74 0.49 -22.66
N PRO A 686 15.02 -0.51 -22.10
CA PRO A 686 15.65 -1.63 -21.44
C PRO A 686 16.29 -2.65 -22.40
N ILE A 687 17.14 -3.53 -21.85
CA ILE A 687 17.81 -4.62 -22.59
C ILE A 687 16.86 -5.80 -22.76
N ALA A 688 16.80 -6.36 -23.98
CA ALA A 688 15.89 -7.45 -24.33
C ALA A 688 16.39 -8.82 -23.84
N VAL A 689 15.95 -9.22 -22.64
CA VAL A 689 16.17 -10.56 -22.07
C VAL A 689 14.90 -11.10 -21.43
N THR A 690 14.73 -12.42 -21.40
CA THR A 690 13.46 -13.07 -21.01
C THR A 690 13.18 -12.95 -19.50
N ASN A 691 14.21 -13.13 -18.68
CA ASN A 691 14.04 -13.38 -17.25
C ASN A 691 14.20 -12.12 -16.41
N TYR A 692 14.82 -11.04 -16.93
CA TYR A 692 14.97 -9.77 -16.20
C TYR A 692 14.05 -8.71 -16.80
N VAL A 693 12.98 -8.37 -16.08
CA VAL A 693 11.95 -7.44 -16.53
C VAL A 693 12.49 -6.00 -16.49
N ASN A 694 12.45 -5.33 -17.65
CA ASN A 694 12.82 -3.92 -17.81
C ASN A 694 14.23 -3.56 -17.31
N TYR A 695 15.21 -4.47 -17.44
CA TYR A 695 16.59 -4.23 -17.03
C TYR A 695 17.24 -3.06 -17.79
N VAL A 696 17.81 -2.10 -17.04
CA VAL A 696 18.66 -1.00 -17.53
C VAL A 696 19.86 -0.84 -16.60
N ASN A 697 21.01 -0.41 -17.15
CA ASN A 697 22.29 -0.46 -16.45
C ASN A 697 22.28 0.41 -15.17
N LYS A 698 22.06 1.73 -15.28
CA LYS A 698 22.12 2.65 -14.13
C LYS A 698 20.78 2.81 -13.39
N ALA A 699 19.74 3.25 -14.09
CA ALA A 699 18.44 3.61 -13.50
C ALA A 699 17.80 2.47 -12.68
N ASP A 700 17.28 2.77 -11.48
CA ASP A 700 16.65 1.75 -10.62
C ASP A 700 15.40 1.15 -11.27
N ALA A 701 14.62 1.97 -11.98
CA ALA A 701 13.44 1.56 -12.71
C ALA A 701 13.35 2.27 -14.07
N VAL A 702 12.69 1.61 -15.03
CA VAL A 702 12.25 2.22 -16.29
C VAL A 702 10.84 2.74 -16.10
N LEU A 703 10.62 4.01 -16.47
CA LEU A 703 9.35 4.70 -16.32
C LEU A 703 8.84 5.11 -17.70
N GLN A 704 7.61 4.72 -18.03
CA GLN A 704 6.89 5.21 -19.20
C GLN A 704 5.70 6.04 -18.73
N THR A 705 5.82 7.36 -18.80
CA THR A 705 4.88 8.29 -18.17
C THR A 705 4.17 9.13 -19.22
N THR A 706 2.85 9.26 -19.10
CA THR A 706 2.01 10.15 -19.92
C THR A 706 1.63 11.38 -19.10
N PHE A 707 2.24 12.53 -19.42
CA PHE A 707 2.00 13.83 -18.77
C PHE A 707 0.86 14.60 -19.45
N MET A 708 0.16 15.45 -18.72
CA MET A 708 -0.63 16.55 -19.31
C MET A 708 0.27 17.52 -20.08
N ASP A 709 -0.26 18.13 -21.13
CA ASP A 709 0.40 19.21 -21.88
C ASP A 709 0.59 20.51 -21.09
N ARG A 710 -0.18 20.73 -20.01
CA ARG A 710 -0.19 21.95 -19.19
C ARG A 710 -0.29 21.68 -17.67
N ASN A 711 0.03 22.70 -16.87
CA ASN A 711 -0.17 22.67 -15.41
C ASN A 711 -1.67 22.84 -15.09
N LEU A 712 -2.11 22.34 -13.93
CA LEU A 712 -3.50 22.53 -13.47
C LEU A 712 -3.89 24.01 -13.43
N GLY A 713 -5.06 24.30 -14.00
CA GLY A 713 -5.63 25.65 -14.08
C GLY A 713 -5.15 26.51 -15.23
N ALA A 714 -4.24 26.03 -16.09
CA ALA A 714 -3.85 26.71 -17.32
C ALA A 714 -4.98 26.60 -18.36
N THR A 715 -5.45 27.70 -18.95
CA THR A 715 -6.56 27.62 -19.92
C THR A 715 -6.08 27.16 -21.30
N ASP A 716 -4.84 27.45 -21.70
CA ASP A 716 -4.19 26.88 -22.89
C ASP A 716 -2.84 26.21 -22.54
N ALA A 717 -2.29 25.41 -23.45
CA ALA A 717 -0.95 24.83 -23.30
C ALA A 717 0.15 25.87 -23.57
N PHE A 718 1.33 25.69 -22.97
CA PHE A 718 2.48 26.54 -23.28
C PHE A 718 2.93 26.28 -24.74
N PRO A 719 2.94 27.30 -25.62
CA PRO A 719 3.07 27.09 -27.05
C PRO A 719 4.48 26.67 -27.48
N ASN A 720 4.55 26.05 -28.65
CA ASN A 720 5.81 25.87 -29.37
C ASN A 720 6.21 27.21 -29.98
N VAL A 721 7.15 27.92 -29.34
CA VAL A 721 7.56 29.26 -29.75
C VAL A 721 8.56 29.22 -30.90
N ALA A 722 8.25 29.89 -32.01
CA ALA A 722 9.07 29.92 -33.22
C ALA A 722 10.41 30.65 -33.03
N ASN A 723 10.39 31.80 -32.33
CA ASN A 723 11.60 32.51 -31.90
C ASN A 723 11.61 32.68 -30.37
N PRO A 724 12.30 31.81 -29.61
CA PRO A 724 12.36 31.89 -28.15
C PRO A 724 12.96 33.19 -27.57
N GLN A 725 13.51 34.09 -28.40
CA GLN A 725 14.05 35.40 -27.99
C GLN A 725 13.10 36.56 -28.27
N ALA A 726 12.13 36.38 -29.16
CA ALA A 726 11.11 37.37 -29.49
C ALA A 726 9.81 36.65 -29.87
N PRO A 727 9.05 36.14 -28.88
CA PRO A 727 7.74 35.57 -29.11
C PRO A 727 6.79 36.62 -29.72
N THR A 728 5.97 36.18 -30.65
CA THR A 728 4.89 36.98 -31.27
C THR A 728 3.79 37.32 -30.26
N THR A 729 2.96 38.30 -30.59
CA THR A 729 1.80 38.69 -29.76
C THR A 729 0.88 37.51 -29.44
N ASP A 730 0.61 36.65 -30.42
CA ASP A 730 -0.26 35.47 -30.26
C ASP A 730 0.40 34.40 -29.38
N GLU A 731 1.70 34.19 -29.51
CA GLU A 731 2.46 33.31 -28.61
C GLU A 731 2.47 33.86 -27.17
N LEU A 732 2.60 35.18 -26.97
CA LEU A 732 2.52 35.79 -25.63
C LEU A 732 1.14 35.64 -25.00
N LEU A 733 0.05 35.75 -25.78
CA LEU A 733 -1.31 35.48 -25.29
C LEU A 733 -1.49 34.02 -24.85
N LYS A 734 -0.91 33.06 -25.58
CA LYS A 734 -0.90 31.65 -25.16
C LYS A 734 0.00 31.39 -23.94
N ILE A 735 1.16 32.03 -23.86
CA ILE A 735 2.03 31.97 -22.68
C ILE A 735 1.28 32.49 -21.45
N ARG A 736 0.53 33.60 -21.57
CA ARG A 736 -0.36 34.12 -20.51
C ARG A 736 -1.39 33.07 -20.09
N ALA A 737 -2.14 32.52 -21.03
CA ALA A 737 -3.15 31.47 -20.80
C ALA A 737 -2.56 30.21 -20.13
N SER A 738 -1.27 29.93 -20.38
CA SER A 738 -0.58 28.75 -19.84
C SER A 738 -0.15 28.86 -18.37
N THR A 739 -0.26 30.04 -17.73
CA THR A 739 0.29 30.33 -16.38
C THR A 739 -0.07 29.28 -15.31
N GLY A 740 -1.34 28.83 -15.26
CA GLY A 740 -1.82 27.87 -14.27
C GLY A 740 -2.02 28.42 -12.85
N LEU A 741 -2.26 27.51 -11.91
CA LEU A 741 -2.54 27.80 -10.50
C LEU A 741 -1.50 27.15 -9.58
N HIS A 742 -1.35 27.67 -8.36
CA HIS A 742 -0.47 27.13 -7.33
C HIS A 742 -1.24 26.21 -6.38
N TYR A 743 -0.54 25.22 -5.84
CA TYR A 743 -1.02 24.31 -4.79
C TYR A 743 0.05 24.21 -3.70
N GLN A 744 -0.38 24.08 -2.44
CA GLN A 744 0.52 23.65 -1.36
C GLN A 744 0.59 22.12 -1.34
N TRP A 745 1.73 21.58 -0.92
CA TRP A 745 1.95 20.14 -1.00
C TRP A 745 0.90 19.37 -0.16
N GLY A 746 0.24 18.41 -0.77
CA GLY A 746 -0.81 17.61 -0.13
C GLY A 746 -2.18 18.29 0.04
N ARG A 747 -2.42 19.47 -0.56
CA ARG A 747 -3.76 20.09 -0.63
C ARG A 747 -4.44 19.83 -1.99
N LYS A 748 -5.78 19.85 -2.00
CA LYS A 748 -6.59 19.75 -3.23
C LYS A 748 -6.96 21.11 -3.84
N ASP A 749 -6.94 22.16 -3.04
CA ASP A 749 -7.55 23.45 -3.38
C ASP A 749 -6.53 24.39 -4.05
N PRO A 750 -6.87 24.97 -5.21
CA PRO A 750 -5.97 25.89 -5.91
C PRO A 750 -5.88 27.27 -5.25
N ILE A 751 -4.68 27.83 -5.32
CA ILE A 751 -4.34 29.20 -4.97
C ILE A 751 -4.05 29.97 -6.28
N PRO A 752 -4.74 31.09 -6.55
CA PRO A 752 -4.40 31.95 -7.68
C PRO A 752 -2.99 32.54 -7.55
N ALA A 753 -2.29 32.63 -8.69
CA ALA A 753 -0.97 33.25 -8.74
C ALA A 753 -1.04 34.79 -8.64
N PHE A 754 -2.16 35.40 -9.06
CA PHE A 754 -2.37 36.86 -9.18
C PHE A 754 -1.40 37.59 -10.13
N GLN A 755 -0.49 36.89 -10.81
CA GLN A 755 0.41 37.43 -11.84
C GLN A 755 0.52 36.44 -13.01
N TYR A 756 0.63 36.95 -14.24
CA TYR A 756 0.78 36.13 -15.45
C TYR A 756 2.25 35.79 -15.78
N ALA A 757 2.47 34.65 -16.45
CA ALA A 757 3.80 34.20 -16.86
C ALA A 757 4.44 35.04 -17.99
N ASP A 758 3.65 35.68 -18.87
CA ASP A 758 4.16 36.39 -20.06
C ASP A 758 4.88 37.70 -19.74
N ASN A 759 4.31 38.50 -18.85
CA ASN A 759 4.77 39.86 -18.57
C ASN A 759 4.79 40.20 -17.06
N ARG A 760 4.41 39.25 -16.19
CA ARG A 760 4.32 39.41 -14.73
C ARG A 760 3.29 40.45 -14.27
N SER A 761 2.42 40.93 -15.15
CA SER A 761 1.35 41.87 -14.79
C SER A 761 0.34 41.23 -13.87
N PHE A 762 -0.17 42.01 -12.91
CA PHE A 762 -1.15 41.55 -11.95
C PHE A 762 -2.52 41.26 -12.59
N TYR A 763 -3.21 40.26 -12.06
CA TYR A 763 -4.63 40.02 -12.30
C TYR A 763 -5.37 39.80 -10.98
N ASN A 764 -6.64 40.14 -10.96
CA ASN A 764 -7.52 39.94 -9.82
C ASN A 764 -8.36 38.66 -9.99
N VAL A 765 -8.89 38.15 -8.88
CA VAL A 765 -9.95 37.13 -8.91
C VAL A 765 -11.22 37.72 -8.32
N PHE A 766 -12.35 37.04 -8.50
CA PHE A 766 -13.67 37.57 -8.16
C PHE A 766 -14.37 36.61 -7.20
N LEU A 767 -14.65 37.07 -5.98
CA LEU A 767 -15.42 36.32 -4.99
C LEU A 767 -16.89 36.28 -5.42
N GLY A 768 -17.51 35.09 -5.37
CA GLY A 768 -18.90 34.92 -5.79
C GLY A 768 -19.88 34.90 -4.62
N THR A 769 -21.11 35.33 -4.90
CA THR A 769 -22.27 35.20 -4.02
C THR A 769 -23.47 34.75 -4.86
N VAL A 770 -23.93 33.52 -4.63
CA VAL A 770 -25.04 32.91 -5.37
C VAL A 770 -26.39 33.34 -4.81
N ALA A 771 -27.25 33.89 -5.67
CA ALA A 771 -28.64 34.20 -5.36
C ALA A 771 -29.56 32.96 -5.51
N ALA A 772 -30.76 33.02 -4.94
CA ALA A 772 -31.68 31.87 -4.89
C ALA A 772 -32.15 31.33 -6.26
N ASN A 773 -32.10 32.16 -7.31
CA ASN A 773 -32.36 31.78 -8.71
C ASN A 773 -31.18 31.06 -9.40
N GLY A 774 -30.00 31.09 -8.77
CA GLY A 774 -28.73 30.54 -9.25
C GLY A 774 -27.79 31.54 -9.94
N THR A 775 -28.15 32.82 -10.06
CA THR A 775 -27.23 33.84 -10.64
C THR A 775 -26.14 34.21 -9.64
N VAL A 776 -24.92 34.46 -10.14
CA VAL A 776 -23.76 34.80 -9.31
C VAL A 776 -23.49 36.31 -9.35
N ALA A 777 -23.52 36.97 -8.20
CA ALA A 777 -22.95 38.30 -8.03
C ALA A 777 -21.47 38.18 -7.67
N TYR A 778 -20.63 39.09 -8.18
CA TYR A 778 -19.18 39.05 -8.00
C TYR A 778 -18.64 40.33 -7.35
N SER A 779 -17.67 40.18 -6.44
CA SER A 779 -16.84 41.26 -5.92
C SER A 779 -15.37 40.99 -6.17
N THR A 780 -14.61 42.02 -6.55
CA THR A 780 -13.18 41.89 -6.85
C THR A 780 -12.37 41.63 -5.57
N LEU A 781 -11.55 40.59 -5.58
CA LEU A 781 -10.46 40.39 -4.62
C LEU A 781 -9.15 40.81 -5.30
N ASN A 782 -8.57 41.91 -4.84
CA ASN A 782 -7.34 42.43 -5.43
C ASN A 782 -6.13 41.63 -4.96
N GLN A 783 -5.07 41.64 -5.77
CA GLN A 783 -3.79 41.04 -5.41
C GLN A 783 -3.25 41.60 -4.07
N SER A 784 -3.40 42.90 -3.80
CA SER A 784 -2.98 43.52 -2.54
C SER A 784 -3.66 42.93 -1.31
N ASP A 785 -4.95 42.62 -1.44
CA ASP A 785 -5.81 42.23 -0.32
C ASP A 785 -5.56 40.75 0.04
N TYR A 786 -5.35 39.90 -0.97
CA TYR A 786 -4.92 38.52 -0.79
C TYR A 786 -3.51 38.42 -0.18
N ASN A 787 -2.60 39.29 -0.61
CA ASN A 787 -1.20 39.27 -0.17
C ASN A 787 -0.94 40.12 1.09
N ASN A 788 -1.99 40.60 1.77
CA ASN A 788 -1.86 41.26 3.06
C ASN A 788 -1.56 40.22 4.17
N LEU A 789 -0.37 40.28 4.77
CA LEU A 789 0.06 39.41 5.87
C LEU A 789 -0.77 39.58 7.16
N SER A 790 -1.43 40.73 7.33
CA SER A 790 -2.38 41.01 8.42
C SER A 790 -3.84 40.80 7.98
N GLY A 791 -4.06 40.23 6.79
CA GLY A 791 -5.39 39.95 6.23
C GLY A 791 -5.87 38.53 6.50
N ASN A 792 -6.97 38.15 5.84
CA ASN A 792 -7.67 36.88 6.09
C ASN A 792 -7.16 35.70 5.24
N TYR A 793 -6.25 35.94 4.28
CA TYR A 793 -5.87 34.95 3.26
C TYR A 793 -4.50 34.31 3.46
N ILE A 794 -3.64 34.88 4.31
CA ILE A 794 -2.35 34.29 4.70
C ILE A 794 -2.41 34.07 6.20
N VAL A 795 -2.64 32.83 6.64
CA VAL A 795 -2.93 32.52 8.05
C VAL A 795 -1.83 31.64 8.65
N PRO A 796 -1.22 32.03 9.80
CA PRO A 796 -0.23 31.22 10.52
C PRO A 796 -0.79 30.01 11.26
N TYR A 797 0.07 29.01 11.48
CA TYR A 797 -0.27 27.72 12.09
C TYR A 797 -0.98 27.84 13.43
N ASP A 798 -0.45 28.62 14.38
CA ASP A 798 -1.03 28.66 15.73
C ASP A 798 -2.45 29.23 15.73
N THR A 799 -2.75 30.16 14.80
CA THR A 799 -4.09 30.73 14.61
C THR A 799 -5.10 29.66 14.17
N TYR A 800 -4.78 28.89 13.12
CA TYR A 800 -5.70 27.85 12.63
C TYR A 800 -5.68 26.58 13.48
N ALA A 801 -4.57 26.23 14.12
CA ALA A 801 -4.51 25.13 15.08
C ALA A 801 -5.35 25.42 16.33
N GLY A 802 -5.26 26.64 16.87
CA GLY A 802 -6.11 27.11 17.97
C GLY A 802 -7.60 27.11 17.59
N THR A 803 -7.94 27.64 16.42
CA THR A 803 -9.32 27.63 15.89
C THR A 803 -9.85 26.21 15.65
N SER A 804 -8.95 25.26 15.33
CA SER A 804 -9.28 23.84 15.14
C SER A 804 -9.29 23.03 16.45
N ASN A 805 -9.09 23.68 17.60
CA ASN A 805 -9.02 23.06 18.92
C ASN A 805 -8.01 21.90 18.98
N VAL A 806 -6.81 22.11 18.41
CA VAL A 806 -5.68 21.17 18.52
C VAL A 806 -5.14 21.20 19.94
N GLN A 807 -5.02 20.02 20.55
CA GLN A 807 -4.59 19.82 21.92
C GLN A 807 -3.23 19.11 21.98
N ILE A 808 -2.45 19.36 23.03
CA ILE A 808 -1.15 18.69 23.25
C ILE A 808 -1.33 17.17 23.43
N THR A 809 -2.47 16.74 23.97
CA THR A 809 -2.84 15.33 24.17
C THR A 809 -3.40 14.64 22.92
N ASP A 810 -3.62 15.36 21.82
CA ASP A 810 -4.13 14.78 20.58
C ASP A 810 -3.10 13.83 19.95
N LYS A 811 -3.54 12.63 19.55
CA LYS A 811 -2.69 11.69 18.79
C LYS A 811 -2.37 12.31 17.42
N PRO A 812 -1.30 11.85 16.71
CA PRO A 812 -0.97 12.37 15.39
C PRO A 812 -2.16 12.35 14.42
N ALA A 813 -2.95 11.28 14.41
CA ALA A 813 -4.16 11.17 13.60
C ALA A 813 -5.21 12.26 13.91
N ASP A 814 -5.44 12.57 15.19
CA ASP A 814 -6.45 13.55 15.62
C ASP A 814 -6.03 14.96 15.16
N ARG A 815 -4.74 15.31 15.27
CA ARG A 815 -4.19 16.60 14.82
C ARG A 815 -4.25 16.75 13.31
N ILE A 816 -3.83 15.71 12.57
CA ILE A 816 -3.94 15.66 11.10
C ILE A 816 -5.40 15.88 10.68
N SER A 817 -6.34 15.18 11.31
CA SER A 817 -7.78 15.30 11.03
C SER A 817 -8.30 16.72 11.26
N LYS A 818 -7.95 17.35 12.39
CA LYS A 818 -8.34 18.73 12.74
C LYS A 818 -7.80 19.77 11.75
N ILE A 819 -6.51 19.71 11.40
CA ILE A 819 -5.88 20.69 10.50
C ILE A 819 -6.33 20.51 9.04
N ILE A 820 -6.50 19.27 8.55
CA ILE A 820 -7.10 19.04 7.23
C ILE A 820 -8.55 19.52 7.19
N SER A 821 -9.32 19.34 8.28
CA SER A 821 -10.68 19.89 8.39
C SER A 821 -10.71 21.42 8.27
N TYR A 822 -9.73 22.13 8.84
CA TYR A 822 -9.59 23.57 8.62
C TYR A 822 -9.28 23.90 7.16
N SER A 823 -8.36 23.16 6.54
CA SER A 823 -7.97 23.33 5.13
C SER A 823 -9.16 23.18 4.17
N VAL A 824 -10.03 22.19 4.43
CA VAL A 824 -11.28 21.94 3.68
C VAL A 824 -12.32 23.03 3.90
N LYS A 825 -12.39 23.59 5.12
CA LYS A 825 -13.31 24.70 5.45
C LYS A 825 -12.84 26.05 4.88
N ASN A 826 -11.54 26.21 4.63
CA ASN A 826 -10.90 27.46 4.20
C ASN A 826 -10.07 27.29 2.90
N PRO A 827 -10.68 26.82 1.80
CA PRO A 827 -9.95 26.43 0.58
C PRO A 827 -9.06 27.53 -0.03
N LEU A 828 -9.49 28.80 -0.03
CA LEU A 828 -8.71 29.93 -0.58
C LEU A 828 -7.60 30.44 0.37
N VAL A 829 -7.50 29.99 1.62
CA VAL A 829 -6.44 30.44 2.54
C VAL A 829 -5.10 29.81 2.19
N TYR A 830 -4.04 30.62 2.10
CA TYR A 830 -2.65 30.17 2.12
C TYR A 830 -2.22 29.90 3.57
N MET A 831 -2.06 28.62 3.91
CA MET A 831 -1.74 28.19 5.28
C MET A 831 -0.22 28.17 5.47
N ILE A 832 0.32 29.07 6.29
CA ILE A 832 1.77 29.18 6.53
C ILE A 832 2.15 28.66 7.93
N PRO A 833 3.41 28.26 8.16
CA PRO A 833 3.89 27.96 9.50
C PRO A 833 4.03 29.24 10.34
N SER A 834 3.76 29.16 11.64
CA SER A 834 4.16 30.21 12.60
C SER A 834 5.67 30.20 12.86
N THR A 835 6.27 29.03 12.85
CA THR A 835 7.67 28.78 13.21
C THR A 835 8.26 27.77 12.23
N PHE A 836 9.46 28.04 11.70
CA PHE A 836 10.17 27.06 10.86
C PHE A 836 10.76 25.92 11.70
N ALA A 837 10.94 24.77 11.06
CA ALA A 837 11.71 23.68 11.63
C ALA A 837 13.15 24.16 11.94
N PRO A 838 13.75 23.74 13.08
CA PRO A 838 15.10 24.16 13.44
C PRO A 838 16.15 23.80 12.36
N TYR A 839 16.97 24.77 11.98
CA TYR A 839 18.07 24.57 11.03
C TYR A 839 19.20 23.74 11.65
N ASN A 840 19.65 22.71 10.94
CA ASN A 840 20.77 21.88 11.38
C ASN A 840 22.09 22.43 10.81
N SER A 841 22.75 23.32 11.56
CA SER A 841 24.01 23.95 11.13
C SER A 841 25.19 22.99 11.00
N THR A 842 25.18 21.86 11.71
CA THR A 842 26.24 20.83 11.64
C THR A 842 26.11 19.95 10.40
N THR A 843 24.88 19.66 9.96
CA THR A 843 24.62 18.87 8.75
C THR A 843 23.37 19.41 8.06
N PRO A 844 23.51 20.42 7.18
CA PRO A 844 22.36 21.16 6.65
C PRO A 844 21.32 20.31 5.91
N ASN A 845 21.75 19.22 5.27
CA ASN A 845 20.88 18.24 4.60
C ASN A 845 19.94 17.48 5.57
N TYR A 846 20.21 17.51 6.87
CA TYR A 846 19.36 16.95 7.93
C TYR A 846 18.41 17.99 8.54
N THR A 847 18.30 19.18 7.94
CA THR A 847 17.25 20.14 8.27
C THR A 847 15.90 19.62 7.77
N ASN A 848 14.91 19.61 8.66
CA ASN A 848 13.57 19.12 8.36
C ASN A 848 12.79 20.12 7.47
N GLY A 849 11.82 19.60 6.72
CA GLY A 849 10.80 20.43 6.08
C GLY A 849 9.80 20.96 7.12
N THR A 850 9.32 22.19 6.90
CA THR A 850 8.27 22.81 7.71
C THR A 850 6.92 22.64 7.03
N ASP A 851 5.99 21.92 7.63
CA ASP A 851 4.68 21.69 7.02
C ASP A 851 3.68 22.80 7.35
N TRP A 852 2.59 22.89 6.57
CA TRP A 852 1.37 23.59 6.96
C TRP A 852 0.44 22.68 7.78
N LEU A 853 0.64 21.35 7.72
CA LEU A 853 -0.18 20.37 8.41
C LEU A 853 0.14 20.24 9.91
N ALA A 854 1.42 20.33 10.27
CA ALA A 854 1.91 20.09 11.63
C ALA A 854 3.32 20.67 11.82
N GLN A 855 3.73 20.84 13.08
CA GLN A 855 5.10 21.20 13.45
C GLN A 855 6.08 20.02 13.32
N GLU A 856 5.60 18.77 13.42
CA GLU A 856 6.43 17.59 13.14
C GLU A 856 6.50 17.28 11.64
N PRO A 857 7.68 16.93 11.11
CA PRO A 857 7.84 16.60 9.70
C PRO A 857 7.25 15.23 9.36
N ASN A 858 7.06 15.00 8.06
CA ASN A 858 6.77 13.68 7.47
C ASN A 858 5.44 13.03 7.93
N LEU A 859 4.50 13.82 8.45
CA LEU A 859 3.14 13.37 8.75
C LEU A 859 2.24 13.38 7.49
N ALA A 860 1.40 12.36 7.37
CA ALA A 860 0.50 12.14 6.22
C ALA A 860 1.22 12.31 4.87
N SER A 861 2.31 11.56 4.67
CA SER A 861 3.11 11.53 3.44
C SER A 861 2.35 10.94 2.24
N ASP A 862 1.20 10.31 2.47
CA ASP A 862 0.26 9.80 1.47
C ASP A 862 -0.89 10.78 1.16
N ARG A 863 -0.78 12.07 1.55
CA ARG A 863 -1.76 13.12 1.21
C ARG A 863 -2.14 13.18 -0.27
N TRP A 864 -1.23 12.83 -1.20
CA TRP A 864 -1.50 12.69 -2.65
C TRP A 864 -1.36 11.25 -3.19
N GLY A 865 -1.40 10.24 -2.31
CA GLY A 865 -1.41 8.83 -2.71
C GLY A 865 -0.02 8.20 -2.89
N ARG A 866 1.00 8.67 -2.17
CA ARG A 866 2.37 8.13 -2.21
C ARG A 866 2.39 6.59 -2.12
N GLY A 867 2.90 5.92 -3.16
CA GLY A 867 2.98 4.47 -3.30
C GLY A 867 1.64 3.76 -3.57
N GLY A 868 0.53 4.36 -3.14
CA GLY A 868 -0.84 3.84 -3.27
C GLY A 868 -1.61 4.43 -4.45
N LYS A 869 -2.93 4.31 -4.37
CA LYS A 869 -3.88 4.92 -5.32
C LYS A 869 -3.95 6.44 -5.17
N LYS A 870 -4.47 7.14 -6.18
CA LYS A 870 -4.86 8.56 -6.08
C LYS A 870 -5.68 8.82 -4.81
N SER A 871 -5.26 9.77 -3.97
CA SER A 871 -5.95 10.08 -2.71
C SER A 871 -7.18 10.98 -2.90
N PRO A 872 -8.07 11.08 -1.89
CA PRO A 872 -9.15 12.07 -1.88
C PRO A 872 -8.70 13.54 -1.93
N PHE A 873 -7.43 13.86 -1.63
CA PHE A 873 -6.89 15.23 -1.63
C PHE A 873 -6.00 15.55 -2.84
N ASP A 874 -5.82 14.61 -3.78
CA ASP A 874 -5.11 14.85 -5.03
C ASP A 874 -5.91 15.85 -5.92
N PRO A 875 -5.31 16.97 -6.37
CA PRO A 875 -6.00 18.03 -7.12
C PRO A 875 -6.27 17.67 -8.59
N CYS A 876 -5.70 16.60 -9.15
CA CYS A 876 -5.87 16.30 -10.56
C CYS A 876 -7.31 15.84 -10.91
N PRO A 877 -7.79 16.05 -12.15
CA PRO A 877 -9.09 15.58 -12.60
C PRO A 877 -9.15 14.05 -12.73
N GLU A 878 -10.33 13.53 -13.09
CA GLU A 878 -10.57 12.09 -13.28
C GLU A 878 -9.61 11.46 -14.30
N GLY A 879 -9.07 10.28 -13.98
CA GLY A 879 -8.08 9.59 -14.81
C GLY A 879 -6.64 10.14 -14.71
N TRP A 880 -6.40 11.15 -13.88
CA TRP A 880 -5.10 11.78 -13.67
C TRP A 880 -4.74 11.90 -12.18
N ARG A 881 -3.44 11.88 -11.86
CA ARG A 881 -2.91 12.06 -10.49
C ARG A 881 -1.64 12.92 -10.47
N VAL A 882 -1.27 13.43 -9.30
CA VAL A 882 0.04 14.03 -9.07
C VAL A 882 1.11 12.92 -9.21
N PRO A 883 2.26 13.17 -9.88
CA PRO A 883 3.19 12.09 -10.23
C PRO A 883 3.95 11.58 -9.01
N ASP A 884 4.01 10.26 -8.88
CA ASP A 884 4.72 9.57 -7.80
C ASP A 884 6.12 9.08 -8.25
N LEU A 885 6.98 8.76 -7.29
CA LEU A 885 8.39 8.41 -7.48
C LEU A 885 8.64 6.92 -7.20
N THR A 886 9.76 6.37 -7.68
CA THR A 886 10.18 4.99 -7.35
C THR A 886 11.17 4.93 -6.18
N SER A 887 11.79 6.05 -5.82
CA SER A 887 12.54 6.21 -4.57
C SER A 887 12.41 7.66 -4.07
N VAL A 888 12.54 7.85 -2.76
CA VAL A 888 12.56 9.17 -2.09
C VAL A 888 13.87 9.44 -1.35
N ALA A 889 14.90 8.61 -1.57
CA ALA A 889 16.23 8.76 -0.96
C ALA A 889 17.33 8.97 -2.02
N LEU A 890 18.20 9.94 -1.74
CA LEU A 890 19.39 10.22 -2.52
C LEU A 890 20.57 9.38 -1.99
N VAL A 891 20.92 8.34 -2.75
CA VAL A 891 22.08 7.48 -2.50
C VAL A 891 23.11 7.74 -3.59
N SER A 892 24.30 8.18 -3.20
CA SER A 892 25.35 8.60 -4.15
C SER A 892 25.71 7.47 -5.12
N GLY A 893 25.54 7.71 -6.42
CA GLY A 893 25.82 6.74 -7.48
C GLY A 893 24.67 5.78 -7.81
N ALA A 894 23.55 5.89 -7.07
CA ALA A 894 22.29 5.18 -7.33
C ALA A 894 21.11 6.15 -7.55
N ASP A 895 21.38 7.45 -7.69
CA ASP A 895 20.40 8.52 -7.91
C ASP A 895 19.98 8.67 -9.39
N PHE A 896 19.57 7.55 -10.00
CA PHE A 896 19.13 7.44 -11.40
C PHE A 896 17.76 6.74 -11.53
N GLY A 897 16.89 7.19 -12.44
CA GLY A 897 15.62 6.50 -12.72
C GLY A 897 14.50 6.67 -11.69
N GLN A 898 14.68 7.54 -10.69
CA GLN A 898 13.78 7.64 -9.54
C GLN A 898 12.52 8.48 -9.80
N THR A 899 12.52 9.29 -10.86
CA THR A 899 11.53 10.34 -11.16
C THR A 899 11.06 10.26 -12.62
N PRO A 900 9.76 10.49 -12.92
CA PRO A 900 9.23 10.49 -14.28
C PRO A 900 9.94 11.42 -15.29
N TRP A 901 10.63 12.46 -14.79
CA TRP A 901 11.40 13.41 -15.58
C TRP A 901 12.90 13.05 -15.69
N TYR A 902 13.31 11.86 -15.24
CA TYR A 902 14.71 11.42 -15.34
C TYR A 902 15.13 11.26 -16.80
N LYS A 903 16.13 12.04 -17.22
CA LYS A 903 16.84 11.81 -18.49
C LYS A 903 18.00 10.85 -18.27
N LYS A 904 18.10 9.84 -19.13
CA LYS A 904 19.20 8.85 -19.14
C LYS A 904 20.57 9.47 -18.84
N ASP A 905 21.32 8.79 -17.96
CA ASP A 905 22.68 9.14 -17.53
C ASP A 905 22.84 10.45 -16.73
N LYS A 906 21.75 11.10 -16.28
CA LYS A 906 21.78 12.33 -15.44
C LYS A 906 21.34 12.06 -13.99
N ASN A 907 22.17 12.44 -13.02
CA ASN A 907 21.83 12.35 -11.60
C ASN A 907 20.58 13.19 -11.28
N VAL A 908 19.56 12.59 -10.67
CA VAL A 908 18.23 13.24 -10.54
C VAL A 908 18.24 14.51 -9.69
N ALA A 909 19.13 14.56 -8.69
CA ALA A 909 19.30 15.69 -7.76
C ALA A 909 20.44 16.66 -8.13
N THR A 910 20.93 16.63 -9.37
CA THR A 910 21.90 17.60 -9.88
C THR A 910 21.23 18.60 -10.82
N SER A 911 21.54 19.89 -10.64
CA SER A 911 21.06 20.96 -11.52
C SER A 911 21.89 21.03 -12.80
N TYR A 912 21.27 20.74 -13.94
CA TYR A 912 21.91 20.73 -15.27
C TYR A 912 21.35 21.82 -16.19
N SER A 913 22.06 22.14 -17.28
CA SER A 913 21.62 23.15 -18.26
C SER A 913 20.47 22.61 -19.10
N ILE A 914 19.39 23.39 -19.19
CA ILE A 914 18.18 22.99 -19.93
C ILE A 914 18.48 22.77 -21.42
N ALA A 915 19.34 23.61 -22.01
CA ALA A 915 19.68 23.55 -23.43
C ALA A 915 20.65 22.40 -23.76
N THR A 916 21.76 22.28 -23.04
CA THR A 916 22.83 21.33 -23.37
C THR A 916 22.56 19.93 -22.84
N ASP A 917 22.03 19.79 -21.63
CA ASP A 917 21.84 18.49 -20.99
C ASP A 917 20.45 17.93 -21.27
N TYR A 918 19.41 18.76 -21.22
CA TYR A 918 18.02 18.34 -21.37
C TYR A 918 17.41 18.59 -22.75
N SER A 919 18.10 19.30 -23.65
CA SER A 919 17.67 19.57 -25.03
C SER A 919 16.37 20.39 -25.12
N GLY A 920 16.06 21.17 -24.09
CA GLY A 920 14.95 22.13 -24.05
C GLY A 920 15.37 23.55 -24.45
N MET A 921 14.39 24.39 -24.76
CA MET A 921 14.61 25.79 -25.15
C MET A 921 14.01 26.74 -24.11
N ARG A 922 14.78 27.72 -23.65
CA ARG A 922 14.29 28.82 -22.80
C ARG A 922 13.61 29.89 -23.67
N VAL A 923 12.37 30.24 -23.32
CA VAL A 923 11.63 31.34 -23.91
C VAL A 923 11.78 32.60 -23.04
N ARG A 924 12.00 33.75 -23.67
CA ARG A 924 12.11 35.07 -23.02
C ARG A 924 11.13 36.08 -23.59
N ASN A 925 10.71 37.05 -22.78
CA ASN A 925 9.97 38.23 -23.24
C ASN A 925 10.89 39.41 -23.60
N SER A 926 10.30 40.52 -24.03
CA SER A 926 11.02 41.76 -24.40
C SER A 926 11.82 42.39 -23.26
N ALA A 927 11.47 42.12 -22.00
CA ALA A 927 12.25 42.53 -20.83
C ALA A 927 13.42 41.56 -20.52
N ASN A 928 13.74 40.64 -21.43
CA ASN A 928 14.76 39.59 -21.28
C ASN A 928 14.51 38.64 -20.10
N ALA A 929 13.30 38.66 -19.52
CA ALA A 929 12.89 37.75 -18.47
C ALA A 929 12.49 36.40 -19.07
N THR A 930 12.86 35.31 -18.40
CA THR A 930 12.33 33.98 -18.70
C THR A 930 10.82 33.97 -18.48
N VAL A 931 10.08 33.32 -19.40
CA VAL A 931 8.61 33.15 -19.31
C VAL A 931 8.19 31.68 -19.39
N GLY A 932 9.12 30.78 -19.72
CA GLY A 932 8.88 29.34 -19.77
C GLY A 932 9.86 28.58 -20.65
N TYR A 933 9.53 27.31 -20.91
CA TYR A 933 10.40 26.31 -21.48
C TYR A 933 9.67 25.39 -22.47
N VAL A 934 10.34 25.07 -23.58
CA VAL A 934 9.85 24.16 -24.62
C VAL A 934 10.71 22.89 -24.67
N PHE A 935 10.09 21.71 -24.65
CA PHE A 935 10.77 20.41 -24.66
C PHE A 935 10.27 19.52 -25.82
N ASN A 936 10.53 19.96 -27.05
CA ASN A 936 10.08 19.29 -28.28
C ASN A 936 11.03 18.21 -28.82
N ASN A 937 12.17 17.97 -28.15
CA ASN A 937 13.11 16.96 -28.61
C ASN A 937 12.51 15.56 -28.38
N PRO A 938 12.37 14.69 -29.41
CA PRO A 938 11.78 13.36 -29.24
C PRO A 938 12.49 12.47 -28.21
N ALA A 939 13.78 12.71 -27.92
CA ALA A 939 14.54 11.99 -26.90
C ALA A 939 14.24 12.45 -25.45
N TYR A 940 13.49 13.53 -25.25
CA TYR A 940 13.10 14.04 -23.94
C TYR A 940 11.76 14.83 -24.01
N LEU A 941 10.69 14.13 -24.39
CA LEU A 941 9.37 14.70 -24.66
C LEU A 941 8.50 14.77 -23.38
N VAL A 942 8.83 15.68 -22.47
CA VAL A 942 8.14 15.86 -21.17
C VAL A 942 7.09 17.00 -21.14
N GLY A 943 6.79 17.57 -22.31
CA GLY A 943 5.86 18.69 -22.50
C GLY A 943 6.47 20.07 -22.17
N ASN A 944 5.73 21.14 -22.44
CA ASN A 944 6.18 22.52 -22.25
C ASN A 944 5.74 23.09 -20.89
N TYR A 945 6.49 24.02 -20.32
CA TYR A 945 6.29 24.54 -18.95
C TYR A 945 6.33 26.08 -18.90
N PRO A 946 5.32 26.74 -18.29
CA PRO A 946 5.36 28.19 -18.01
C PRO A 946 6.29 28.52 -16.83
N ASP A 947 6.79 29.76 -16.78
CA ASP A 947 7.26 30.37 -15.53
C ASP A 947 6.07 30.97 -14.76
N SER A 948 5.41 30.12 -13.97
CA SER A 948 4.31 30.52 -13.07
C SER A 948 4.81 31.13 -11.75
N GLY A 949 6.13 31.26 -11.56
CA GLY A 949 6.77 31.48 -10.27
C GLY A 949 6.42 30.46 -9.18
N SER A 950 6.87 30.75 -7.95
CA SER A 950 6.53 30.03 -6.72
C SER A 950 6.28 31.00 -5.55
N ARG A 951 5.50 30.57 -4.56
CA ARG A 951 5.10 31.35 -3.37
C ARG A 951 5.77 30.81 -2.10
N GLY A 952 6.30 31.70 -1.26
CA GLY A 952 6.87 31.34 0.04
C GLY A 952 8.22 30.62 -0.02
N PHE A 953 8.86 30.60 -1.21
CA PHE A 953 10.12 29.90 -1.46
C PHE A 953 11.25 30.37 -0.53
N ARG A 954 12.08 29.40 -0.12
CA ARG A 954 13.37 29.57 0.54
C ARG A 954 14.22 28.31 0.31
N SER A 955 15.54 28.40 0.47
CA SER A 955 16.39 27.23 0.64
C SER A 955 16.36 26.73 2.09
N VAL A 956 15.79 25.55 2.32
CA VAL A 956 15.70 24.89 3.62
C VAL A 956 17.09 24.53 4.15
N THR A 957 17.97 24.00 3.29
CA THR A 957 19.33 23.56 3.63
C THR A 957 20.37 24.69 3.63
N ALA A 958 20.02 25.93 3.26
CA ALA A 958 20.91 27.09 3.37
C ALA A 958 20.49 28.10 4.44
N ASN A 959 19.61 27.71 5.38
CA ASN A 959 19.09 28.55 6.46
C ASN A 959 18.50 29.90 6.00
N GLN A 960 17.88 29.93 4.82
CA GLN A 960 17.20 31.14 4.35
C GLN A 960 15.89 31.32 5.12
N THR A 961 15.54 32.58 5.41
CA THR A 961 14.20 32.93 5.92
C THR A 961 13.21 33.05 4.76
N ALA A 962 11.95 32.64 4.98
CA ALA A 962 10.83 32.98 4.11
C ALA A 962 9.97 34.14 4.66
N GLN A 963 10.40 34.78 5.75
CA GLN A 963 9.78 36.02 6.20
C GLN A 963 9.95 37.09 5.10
N GLY A 964 8.83 37.61 4.60
CA GLY A 964 8.80 38.51 3.44
C GLY A 964 8.69 37.82 2.07
N THR A 965 8.60 36.48 1.99
CA THR A 965 8.37 35.75 0.72
C THR A 965 6.97 35.15 0.59
N PHE A 966 6.15 35.17 1.65
CA PHE A 966 4.78 34.63 1.65
C PHE A 966 3.80 35.43 0.75
N ASN A 967 4.01 36.75 0.66
CA ASN A 967 3.13 37.73 0.00
C ASN A 967 3.61 38.17 -1.40
N VAL A 968 4.65 37.53 -1.94
CA VAL A 968 5.21 37.82 -3.27
C VAL A 968 5.47 36.51 -4.04
N LEU A 969 5.52 36.58 -5.37
CA LEU A 969 5.92 35.44 -6.20
C LEU A 969 7.39 35.54 -6.61
N ASN A 970 8.09 34.41 -6.50
CA ASN A 970 9.45 34.21 -6.96
C ASN A 970 9.44 33.61 -8.37
N PHE A 971 9.77 34.43 -9.38
CA PHE A 971 9.92 34.03 -10.78
C PHE A 971 11.36 33.59 -11.17
N GLN A 972 12.25 33.37 -10.18
CA GLN A 972 13.50 32.67 -10.45
C GLN A 972 13.31 31.15 -10.30
N TYR A 973 12.40 30.73 -9.43
CA TYR A 973 12.25 29.33 -9.02
C TYR A 973 10.82 28.79 -9.24
N PRO A 974 10.30 28.77 -10.49
CA PRO A 974 9.07 28.05 -10.80
C PRO A 974 9.32 26.54 -10.69
N ALA A 975 8.32 25.81 -10.18
CA ALA A 975 8.44 24.40 -9.89
C ALA A 975 7.14 23.63 -10.16
N VAL A 976 7.23 22.31 -10.10
CA VAL A 976 6.13 21.38 -10.27
C VAL A 976 6.22 20.28 -9.22
N TRP A 977 5.17 20.11 -8.42
CA TRP A 977 5.15 19.12 -7.34
C TRP A 977 5.14 17.67 -7.82
N THR A 978 5.76 16.81 -7.00
CA THR A 978 5.57 15.36 -7.00
C THR A 978 4.72 14.95 -5.77
N ALA A 979 4.20 13.72 -5.77
CA ALA A 979 3.40 13.16 -4.67
C ALA A 979 4.24 12.69 -3.46
N ALA A 980 5.51 13.10 -3.35
CA ALA A 980 6.48 12.53 -2.40
C ALA A 980 7.11 13.56 -1.44
N LEU A 981 7.45 13.06 -0.25
CA LEU A 981 8.36 13.70 0.71
C LEU A 981 9.67 12.92 0.78
N ASN A 982 10.76 13.59 1.14
CA ASN A 982 12.09 13.02 1.31
C ASN A 982 12.17 12.00 2.45
N SER A 983 13.08 11.03 2.31
CA SER A 983 13.38 9.94 3.22
C SER A 983 13.85 10.37 4.62
N ASN A 984 14.23 9.39 5.44
CA ASN A 984 14.84 9.53 6.77
C ASN A 984 14.04 10.37 7.78
N TYR A 985 12.71 10.47 7.58
CA TYR A 985 11.81 11.27 8.42
C TYR A 985 12.10 12.78 8.39
N ILE A 986 12.69 13.28 7.28
CA ILE A 986 13.05 14.69 7.10
C ILE A 986 11.84 15.54 6.65
N GLY A 987 10.90 14.96 5.89
CA GLY A 987 9.63 15.61 5.55
C GLY A 987 9.70 16.83 4.63
N ARG A 988 10.84 17.08 3.97
CA ARG A 988 10.95 18.07 2.89
C ARG A 988 10.20 17.56 1.64
N SER A 989 9.44 18.41 0.95
CA SER A 989 8.68 18.01 -0.25
C SER A 989 9.59 17.95 -1.49
N ILE A 990 9.27 17.07 -2.44
CA ILE A 990 10.04 16.88 -3.67
C ILE A 990 9.33 17.50 -4.87
N ASN A 991 10.04 18.32 -5.66
CA ASN A 991 9.56 18.89 -6.91
C ASN A 991 10.58 18.75 -8.05
N VAL A 992 10.10 19.00 -9.28
CA VAL A 992 10.95 19.46 -10.38
C VAL A 992 11.07 20.97 -10.23
N LEU A 993 12.30 21.49 -10.18
CA LEU A 993 12.59 22.91 -10.05
C LEU A 993 13.39 23.41 -11.28
N PHE A 994 13.00 24.57 -11.78
CA PHE A 994 13.75 25.32 -12.78
C PHE A 994 14.46 26.51 -12.09
N ASP A 995 15.69 26.81 -12.48
CA ASP A 995 16.38 28.07 -12.17
C ASP A 995 16.32 28.96 -13.42
N ALA A 996 15.38 29.90 -13.38
CA ALA A 996 15.01 30.78 -14.49
C ALA A 996 15.93 32.01 -14.63
N ALA A 997 16.99 32.12 -13.83
CA ALA A 997 17.95 33.21 -13.97
C ALA A 997 18.61 33.24 -15.36
N SER A 998 18.90 34.44 -15.84
CA SER A 998 19.35 34.70 -17.21
C SER A 998 20.68 34.04 -17.56
N THR A 999 21.55 33.85 -16.55
CA THR A 999 22.93 33.34 -16.65
C THR A 999 23.08 31.84 -16.40
N THR A 1000 22.23 31.22 -15.59
CA THR A 1000 22.37 29.81 -15.18
C THR A 1000 21.49 28.87 -16.01
N ASN A 1001 20.19 29.17 -16.12
CA ASN A 1001 19.19 28.45 -16.92
C ASN A 1001 19.19 26.91 -16.72
N ARG A 1002 18.82 26.45 -15.52
CA ARG A 1002 18.98 25.05 -15.11
C ARG A 1002 17.67 24.35 -14.74
N ILE A 1003 17.68 23.03 -14.78
CA ILE A 1003 16.62 22.16 -14.27
C ILE A 1003 17.23 21.10 -13.33
N ILE A 1004 16.49 20.79 -12.27
CA ILE A 1004 16.73 19.66 -11.36
C ILE A 1004 15.40 18.89 -11.23
N VAL A 1005 15.44 17.57 -11.43
CA VAL A 1005 14.25 16.72 -11.59
C VAL A 1005 13.87 15.94 -10.34
N PHE A 1006 14.71 16.03 -9.30
CA PHE A 1006 14.46 15.65 -7.93
C PHE A 1006 15.08 16.74 -7.04
N HIS A 1007 14.33 17.81 -6.79
CA HIS A 1007 14.73 18.85 -5.85
C HIS A 1007 14.00 18.62 -4.53
N ASP A 1008 14.75 18.30 -3.47
CA ASP A 1008 14.25 17.95 -2.14
C ASP A 1008 14.33 19.13 -1.16
N ASN A 1009 14.83 20.29 -1.58
CA ASN A 1009 15.12 21.44 -0.71
C ASN A 1009 13.92 22.40 -0.63
N ASN A 1010 12.75 21.86 -0.29
CA ASN A 1010 11.49 22.58 -0.20
C ASN A 1010 10.76 22.31 1.11
N ASP A 1011 9.91 23.25 1.51
CA ASP A 1011 8.90 23.03 2.54
C ASP A 1011 7.54 22.66 1.90
N PRO A 1012 6.76 21.75 2.52
CA PRO A 1012 5.39 21.45 2.09
C PRO A 1012 4.43 22.66 2.03
N TYR A 1013 4.70 23.75 2.76
CA TYR A 1013 3.87 24.97 2.71
C TYR A 1013 4.07 25.83 1.44
N PHE A 1014 5.11 25.62 0.62
CA PHE A 1014 5.33 26.40 -0.59
C PHE A 1014 4.13 26.29 -1.56
N GLY A 1015 3.84 27.36 -2.31
CA GLY A 1015 2.88 27.31 -3.41
C GLY A 1015 3.59 27.15 -4.75
N THR A 1016 3.27 26.11 -5.52
CA THR A 1016 3.77 25.97 -6.91
C THR A 1016 2.86 25.10 -7.77
N GLY A 1017 3.20 24.91 -9.05
CA GLY A 1017 2.35 24.22 -10.02
C GLY A 1017 2.20 22.71 -9.76
N CYS A 1018 1.14 22.13 -10.33
CA CYS A 1018 0.94 20.68 -10.42
C CYS A 1018 0.81 20.27 -11.90
N ARG A 1019 1.59 19.27 -12.32
CA ARG A 1019 1.55 18.66 -13.66
C ARG A 1019 1.10 17.21 -13.50
N CYS A 1020 -0.13 16.92 -13.88
CA CYS A 1020 -0.69 15.59 -13.65
C CYS A 1020 -0.17 14.57 -14.67
N VAL A 1021 -0.14 13.32 -14.26
CA VAL A 1021 0.15 12.15 -15.12
C VAL A 1021 -1.05 11.22 -15.17
N LYS A 1022 -1.20 10.54 -16.30
CA LYS A 1022 -2.33 9.66 -16.57
C LYS A 1022 -2.25 8.41 -15.70
N ILE A 1023 -3.33 8.08 -15.02
CA ILE A 1023 -3.44 6.84 -14.25
C ILE A 1023 -3.49 5.67 -15.24
N LYS A 1024 -2.59 4.70 -15.07
CA LYS A 1024 -2.61 3.41 -15.78
C LYS A 1024 -3.26 2.35 -14.91
N TYR A 1025 -3.79 1.32 -15.55
CA TYR A 1025 -4.42 0.18 -14.88
C TYR A 1025 -3.88 -1.12 -15.47
N ASP A 1026 -3.63 -2.11 -14.62
CA ASP A 1026 -3.23 -3.46 -15.03
C ASP A 1026 -4.38 -4.21 -15.75
N ALA A 1027 -4.11 -5.43 -16.21
CA ALA A 1027 -5.10 -6.27 -16.88
C ALA A 1027 -6.31 -6.64 -15.99
N ASN A 1028 -6.18 -6.53 -14.67
CA ASN A 1028 -7.21 -6.82 -13.67
C ASN A 1028 -8.00 -5.56 -13.26
N GLY A 1029 -7.60 -4.36 -13.72
CA GLY A 1029 -8.20 -3.08 -13.35
C GLY A 1029 -7.65 -2.44 -12.08
N ASN A 1030 -6.52 -2.92 -11.54
CA ASN A 1030 -5.81 -2.24 -10.45
C ASN A 1030 -4.98 -1.08 -11.01
N GLU A 1031 -5.01 0.07 -10.35
CA GLU A 1031 -4.13 1.20 -10.69
C GLU A 1031 -2.66 0.77 -10.58
N GLU A 1032 -1.87 0.97 -11.64
CA GLU A 1032 -0.43 0.70 -11.65
C GLU A 1032 0.32 1.72 -10.78
N GLY A 1033 1.38 1.28 -10.10
CA GLY A 1033 2.28 2.15 -9.35
C GLY A 1033 3.32 2.82 -10.25
N SER A 1034 4.29 3.51 -9.64
CA SER A 1034 5.35 4.21 -10.38
C SER A 1034 6.29 3.26 -11.13
N ALA A 1035 6.58 2.07 -10.59
CA ALA A 1035 7.36 1.04 -11.28
C ALA A 1035 6.51 0.27 -12.30
N SER A 1036 6.87 0.29 -13.59
CA SER A 1036 6.09 -0.38 -14.65
C SER A 1036 6.17 -1.91 -14.60
N GLY A 1037 5.03 -2.58 -14.46
CA GLY A 1037 4.91 -4.04 -14.64
C GLY A 1037 4.98 -4.50 -16.10
N ILE A 1038 4.65 -3.61 -17.04
CA ILE A 1038 4.63 -3.90 -18.48
C ILE A 1038 6.07 -4.01 -19.01
N SER A 1039 6.37 -5.08 -19.75
CA SER A 1039 7.62 -5.22 -20.49
C SER A 1039 7.65 -4.22 -21.65
N VAL A 1040 8.50 -3.19 -21.52
CA VAL A 1040 8.57 -2.05 -22.47
C VAL A 1040 9.06 -2.46 -23.87
N ILE A 1041 9.72 -3.63 -23.97
CA ILE A 1041 10.34 -4.16 -25.21
C ILE A 1041 9.42 -5.15 -25.94
N SER A 1042 8.19 -5.35 -25.47
CA SER A 1042 7.31 -6.33 -26.09
C SER A 1042 6.80 -5.84 -27.46
N ASN A 1043 7.41 -6.34 -28.53
CA ASN A 1043 6.85 -6.35 -29.91
C ASN A 1043 5.60 -7.25 -30.03
N ARG A 1044 4.88 -7.49 -28.93
CA ARG A 1044 3.51 -8.02 -28.94
C ARG A 1044 2.58 -6.82 -29.01
N PRO A 1045 1.54 -6.81 -29.86
CA PRO A 1045 0.53 -5.76 -29.82
C PRO A 1045 -0.16 -5.80 -28.46
N ALA A 1046 0.26 -4.89 -27.57
CA ALA A 1046 -0.31 -4.77 -26.24
C ALA A 1046 -1.79 -4.38 -26.40
N LEU A 1047 -2.66 -5.05 -25.63
CA LEU A 1047 -4.07 -4.68 -25.58
C LEU A 1047 -4.26 -3.41 -24.74
N MET A 1048 -3.81 -2.29 -25.30
CA MET A 1048 -4.17 -0.97 -24.78
C MET A 1048 -5.67 -0.77 -24.96
N LYS A 1049 -6.39 -0.61 -23.85
CA LYS A 1049 -7.68 0.09 -23.87
C LYS A 1049 -7.40 1.53 -24.28
N GLU A 1050 -7.81 1.92 -25.49
CA GLU A 1050 -8.06 3.34 -25.74
C GLU A 1050 -9.16 3.82 -24.77
N ASN A 1051 -9.11 5.11 -24.43
CA ASN A 1051 -10.08 5.74 -23.55
C ASN A 1051 -11.47 5.74 -24.21
N VAL A 1052 -12.28 4.72 -23.96
CA VAL A 1052 -13.72 4.78 -24.18
C VAL A 1052 -14.25 5.88 -23.26
N LYS A 1053 -14.66 7.02 -23.85
CA LYS A 1053 -15.35 8.08 -23.13
C LYS A 1053 -16.55 7.48 -22.41
N SER A 1054 -16.67 7.76 -21.12
CA SER A 1054 -17.80 7.38 -20.28
C SER A 1054 -19.08 8.10 -20.73
N LYS A 1055 -19.70 7.60 -21.80
CA LYS A 1055 -21.13 7.84 -22.04
C LYS A 1055 -21.89 7.05 -20.99
N ALA A 1056 -22.67 7.76 -20.18
CA ALA A 1056 -23.66 7.16 -19.30
C ALA A 1056 -24.78 6.49 -20.12
N VAL A 1057 -25.57 5.67 -19.43
CA VAL A 1057 -26.64 4.79 -19.92
C VAL A 1057 -26.13 3.46 -20.50
N SER A 1058 -26.70 2.36 -19.98
CA SER A 1058 -26.31 0.98 -20.26
C SER A 1058 -26.79 0.50 -21.63
N ASN A 1059 -25.93 0.59 -22.66
CA ASN A 1059 -26.17 -0.11 -23.91
C ASN A 1059 -25.95 -1.61 -23.74
N LYS A 1060 -27.03 -2.37 -23.61
CA LYS A 1060 -27.00 -3.83 -23.40
C LYS A 1060 -26.84 -4.55 -24.75
N ILE A 1061 -25.64 -4.48 -25.31
CA ILE A 1061 -25.28 -5.19 -26.54
C ILE A 1061 -25.16 -6.69 -26.23
N SER A 1062 -25.83 -7.52 -27.03
CA SER A 1062 -25.87 -8.98 -26.90
C SER A 1062 -25.72 -9.65 -28.26
N ILE A 1063 -25.18 -10.87 -28.28
CA ILE A 1063 -24.76 -11.57 -29.49
C ILE A 1063 -25.27 -13.02 -29.42
N TYR A 1064 -25.90 -13.49 -30.49
CA TYR A 1064 -26.61 -14.77 -30.53
C TYR A 1064 -26.72 -15.33 -31.97
N PRO A 1065 -26.96 -16.64 -32.15
CA PRO A 1065 -26.84 -17.68 -31.13
C PRO A 1065 -25.38 -17.91 -30.72
N SER A 1066 -25.17 -18.58 -29.59
CA SER A 1066 -23.85 -19.08 -29.18
C SER A 1066 -24.09 -20.41 -28.45
N PRO A 1067 -23.80 -21.58 -29.05
CA PRO A 1067 -23.06 -21.75 -30.31
C PRO A 1067 -23.80 -21.28 -31.59
N PHE A 1068 -23.05 -20.98 -32.65
CA PHE A 1068 -23.56 -20.62 -33.97
C PHE A 1068 -22.95 -21.53 -35.06
N SER A 1069 -23.68 -21.72 -36.17
CA SER A 1069 -23.14 -22.34 -37.38
C SER A 1069 -22.46 -21.29 -38.25
N ASN A 1070 -23.18 -20.64 -39.17
CA ASN A 1070 -22.59 -19.66 -40.09
C ASN A 1070 -22.92 -18.21 -39.73
N ILE A 1071 -24.16 -17.90 -39.36
CA ILE A 1071 -24.60 -16.51 -39.14
C ILE A 1071 -24.63 -16.19 -37.64
N LEU A 1072 -24.15 -14.99 -37.31
CA LEU A 1072 -24.16 -14.41 -35.97
C LEU A 1072 -24.96 -13.10 -35.99
N TYR A 1073 -25.81 -12.90 -34.99
CA TYR A 1073 -26.70 -11.74 -34.84
C TYR A 1073 -26.29 -10.87 -33.65
N ILE A 1074 -26.63 -9.58 -33.74
CA ILE A 1074 -26.47 -8.60 -32.67
C ILE A 1074 -27.83 -8.03 -32.24
N SER A 1075 -28.02 -7.82 -30.94
CA SER A 1075 -29.16 -7.08 -30.38
C SER A 1075 -28.64 -6.02 -29.45
N ALA A 1076 -29.02 -4.77 -29.70
CA ALA A 1076 -28.56 -3.59 -28.98
C ALA A 1076 -29.65 -2.52 -28.91
N THR A 1077 -29.54 -1.61 -27.95
CA THR A 1077 -30.51 -0.54 -27.67
C THR A 1077 -30.38 0.69 -28.58
N GLU A 1078 -29.23 0.89 -29.23
CA GLU A 1078 -29.02 1.98 -30.20
C GLU A 1078 -29.09 1.44 -31.63
N ASN A 1079 -29.83 2.11 -32.51
CA ASN A 1079 -29.86 1.77 -33.94
C ASN A 1079 -28.71 2.48 -34.68
N LYS A 1080 -27.52 1.88 -34.64
CA LYS A 1080 -26.30 2.36 -35.31
C LYS A 1080 -25.53 1.20 -35.92
N GLU A 1081 -24.53 1.50 -36.73
CA GLU A 1081 -23.63 0.48 -37.29
C GLU A 1081 -22.71 -0.11 -36.21
N TYR A 1082 -22.56 -1.43 -36.22
CA TYR A 1082 -21.73 -2.18 -35.27
C TYR A 1082 -20.60 -2.91 -36.00
N ASN A 1083 -19.37 -2.45 -35.77
CA ASN A 1083 -18.14 -3.09 -36.22
C ASN A 1083 -17.71 -4.18 -35.25
N PHE A 1084 -17.03 -5.22 -35.72
CA PHE A 1084 -16.52 -6.31 -34.89
C PHE A 1084 -15.09 -6.76 -35.22
N GLN A 1085 -14.44 -7.34 -34.22
CA GLN A 1085 -13.15 -8.02 -34.28
C GLN A 1085 -13.26 -9.36 -33.52
N ILE A 1086 -12.87 -10.47 -34.14
CA ILE A 1086 -12.91 -11.82 -33.56
C ILE A 1086 -11.49 -12.30 -33.34
N PHE A 1087 -11.21 -12.76 -32.13
CA PHE A 1087 -9.92 -13.26 -31.67
C PHE A 1087 -10.02 -14.74 -31.30
N ASN A 1088 -8.97 -15.51 -31.60
CA ASN A 1088 -8.86 -16.89 -31.08
C ASN A 1088 -8.43 -16.90 -29.60
N VAL A 1089 -8.41 -18.09 -28.99
CA VAL A 1089 -8.00 -18.26 -27.57
C VAL A 1089 -6.55 -17.86 -27.27
N LEU A 1090 -5.70 -17.67 -28.29
CA LEU A 1090 -4.33 -17.16 -28.17
C LEU A 1090 -4.24 -15.63 -28.31
N GLY A 1091 -5.39 -14.94 -28.44
CA GLY A 1091 -5.47 -13.48 -28.59
C GLY A 1091 -5.13 -12.96 -29.99
N GLN A 1092 -4.99 -13.83 -30.98
CA GLN A 1092 -4.72 -13.43 -32.37
C GLN A 1092 -6.02 -13.02 -33.06
N LEU A 1093 -6.02 -11.89 -33.76
CA LEU A 1093 -7.14 -11.46 -34.61
C LEU A 1093 -7.31 -12.46 -35.77
N VAL A 1094 -8.46 -13.12 -35.85
CA VAL A 1094 -8.77 -14.09 -36.91
C VAL A 1094 -9.77 -13.56 -37.93
N ARG A 1095 -10.62 -12.58 -37.56
CA ARG A 1095 -11.55 -11.92 -38.48
C ARG A 1095 -11.99 -10.55 -37.97
N SER A 1096 -12.38 -9.65 -38.86
CA SER A 1096 -13.08 -8.40 -38.54
C SER A 1096 -14.15 -8.10 -39.61
N GLY A 1097 -15.05 -7.17 -39.31
CA GLY A 1097 -16.14 -6.78 -40.21
C GLY A 1097 -17.15 -5.87 -39.52
N HIS A 1098 -18.37 -5.78 -40.06
CA HIS A 1098 -19.51 -5.11 -39.44
C HIS A 1098 -20.78 -5.97 -39.57
N PHE A 1099 -21.79 -5.65 -38.77
CA PHE A 1099 -23.13 -6.26 -38.87
C PHE A 1099 -23.97 -5.48 -39.89
N ILE A 1100 -24.46 -6.16 -40.92
CA ILE A 1100 -25.41 -5.63 -41.90
C ILE A 1100 -26.79 -6.13 -41.52
N ASN A 1101 -27.77 -5.25 -41.32
CA ASN A 1101 -29.11 -5.60 -40.86
C ASN A 1101 -29.10 -6.49 -39.58
N ASN A 1102 -28.26 -6.13 -38.61
CA ASN A 1102 -28.04 -6.85 -37.35
C ASN A 1102 -27.51 -8.30 -37.48
N GLN A 1103 -26.97 -8.70 -38.64
CA GLN A 1103 -26.36 -10.01 -38.84
C GLN A 1103 -24.98 -9.94 -39.53
N THR A 1104 -24.17 -10.99 -39.37
CA THR A 1104 -22.92 -11.16 -40.12
C THR A 1104 -22.65 -12.64 -40.41
N ASP A 1105 -22.14 -12.94 -41.62
CA ASP A 1105 -21.78 -14.31 -42.01
C ASP A 1105 -20.34 -14.64 -41.63
N LEU A 1106 -20.19 -15.58 -40.70
CA LEU A 1106 -18.98 -16.12 -40.13
C LEU A 1106 -18.69 -17.56 -40.60
N SER A 1107 -19.26 -17.96 -41.74
CA SER A 1107 -19.00 -19.24 -42.43
C SER A 1107 -17.52 -19.62 -42.52
N SER A 1108 -16.63 -18.65 -42.80
CA SER A 1108 -15.18 -18.86 -42.95
C SER A 1108 -14.40 -19.14 -41.65
N LEU A 1109 -15.04 -19.09 -40.47
CA LEU A 1109 -14.40 -19.48 -39.21
C LEU A 1109 -14.50 -20.99 -39.01
N SER A 1110 -13.39 -21.62 -38.64
CA SER A 1110 -13.32 -23.02 -38.22
C SER A 1110 -14.06 -23.27 -36.90
N ALA A 1111 -14.53 -24.50 -36.67
CA ALA A 1111 -15.09 -24.92 -35.38
C ALA A 1111 -14.16 -24.56 -34.20
N GLY A 1112 -14.69 -23.95 -33.14
CA GLY A 1112 -13.87 -23.50 -32.02
C GLY A 1112 -14.47 -22.40 -31.14
N VAL A 1113 -13.72 -22.04 -30.11
CA VAL A 1113 -14.06 -20.95 -29.18
C VAL A 1113 -13.33 -19.68 -29.59
N TYR A 1114 -14.07 -18.58 -29.67
CA TYR A 1114 -13.55 -17.26 -30.02
C TYR A 1114 -14.07 -16.18 -29.07
N VAL A 1115 -13.36 -15.05 -29.02
CA VAL A 1115 -13.79 -13.82 -28.35
C VAL A 1115 -14.11 -12.79 -29.42
N ILE A 1116 -15.35 -12.30 -29.46
CA ILE A 1116 -15.76 -11.20 -30.33
C ILE A 1116 -15.81 -9.89 -29.54
N ARG A 1117 -15.25 -8.83 -30.13
CA ARG A 1117 -15.26 -7.46 -29.65
C ARG A 1117 -16.10 -6.62 -30.62
N ILE A 1118 -17.01 -5.81 -30.09
CA ILE A 1118 -17.84 -4.86 -30.84
C ILE A 1118 -17.30 -3.44 -30.64
N ASN A 1119 -17.31 -2.61 -31.69
CA ASN A 1119 -16.98 -1.17 -31.69
C ASN A 1119 -15.78 -0.83 -30.77
N ASN A 1120 -14.62 -1.44 -31.01
CA ASN A 1120 -13.38 -1.23 -30.26
C ASN A 1120 -13.51 -1.41 -28.73
N SER A 1121 -14.37 -2.33 -28.28
CA SER A 1121 -14.65 -2.74 -26.89
C SER A 1121 -15.87 -2.08 -26.23
N GLU A 1122 -16.83 -1.57 -27.02
CA GLU A 1122 -18.18 -1.24 -26.54
C GLU A 1122 -18.90 -2.48 -25.95
N ALA A 1123 -18.62 -3.66 -26.50
CA ALA A 1123 -18.96 -4.95 -25.89
C ALA A 1123 -17.90 -6.03 -26.23
N VAL A 1124 -17.78 -7.03 -25.36
CA VAL A 1124 -16.92 -8.21 -25.57
C VAL A 1124 -17.68 -9.46 -25.14
N ALA A 1125 -17.73 -10.49 -25.98
CA ALA A 1125 -18.45 -11.74 -25.71
C ALA A 1125 -17.66 -12.97 -26.16
N LYS A 1126 -17.95 -14.12 -25.53
CA LYS A 1126 -17.48 -15.44 -25.97
C LYS A 1126 -18.47 -16.02 -26.97
N ILE A 1127 -18.00 -16.38 -28.16
CA ILE A 1127 -18.79 -17.08 -29.18
C ILE A 1127 -18.19 -18.45 -29.47
N ILE A 1128 -19.04 -19.42 -29.79
CA ILE A 1128 -18.65 -20.80 -30.09
C ILE A 1128 -19.13 -21.12 -31.50
N LYS A 1129 -18.19 -21.36 -32.42
CA LYS A 1129 -18.47 -21.84 -33.77
C LYS A 1129 -18.57 -23.36 -33.72
N GLN A 1130 -19.67 -23.92 -34.22
CA GLN A 1130 -19.84 -25.37 -34.44
C GLN A 1130 -19.09 -25.83 -35.69
#